data_AF-A0AAD7UDP3-F1
#
_entry.id   AF-A0AAD7UDP3-F1
#
_cell.length_a   1.000
_cell.length_b   1.000
_cell.length_c   1.000
_cell.angle_alpha   90.00
_cell.angle_beta   90.00
_cell.angle_gamma   90.00
#
_symmetry.space_group_name_H-M   'P 1'
#
loop_
_entity.id
_entity.type
_entity.pdbx_description
1 polymer ?
#
loop_
_entity_poly.entity_id
_entity_poly.type
_entity_poly.pdbx_seq_one_letter_code
_entity_poly.pdbx_strand_id
1 'polypeptide(L)'
;MTTTTSGSTSAGYLAVHVTGALTEGSRSAFLEATIENARNSVLEPGVARFDVLIGDDDTFLLVEVYRDGEAPARHKETAHYAAWREAVADMMAQPRSATKYETVFPVASHWSTPPSAAETPPPLSSSSSAGLTAVIVDVGVAAGQEEAFVAASLDNCRNSVREAGVARFDLVRDTEEPSRFALVEVYRNAEAAARHKETAHYLRWRERVADMMARPRKASTYRTAFPAPLFWDATALEVDDVARPPGLAGVDFSFVSPRLRVGRGVAASLPQILADIGASRPLVVTGASGLARHAEALGPETIAALEKCPRFEISGEPTVDDAVAAAELAKECDSVVAMGGGSALDLGKAAAALATNLGTDLDGKPSTVYAYVEAVGEGKAVRIRPLPTVAVPTTAGTGSEVTKNAVLRAKGRKASMRADSMLPEVAVVDPRLTLSCPARLTAHVGLDALCQNLEPFVSCMATPMVDAIAREGMVRAARSLRAAVANGADEAAREDLSLASLFGGFALANAKLGAVHGFAGVLGGAYDAPHGALCAALLAPVFRANVAKLQQQLDDDDDKGALLDRFVEVSRLLTGSNTATPADGAVWLEALVEDLDVPGLRVLCAARGGGGGENIDDDQTLAAIVSATAQASSTKGNPVHLDHADLESILRAAL
;
A
#
# COMPACT_ATOMS: atom_id res chain seq x y z
N MET A 1 11.61 -5.20 52.85
CA MET A 1 11.97 -5.76 51.52
C MET A 1 11.75 -4.64 50.53
N THR A 2 12.86 -4.13 50.01
CA THR A 2 12.97 -3.02 49.06
C THR A 2 12.36 -3.39 47.73
N THR A 3 11.37 -2.61 47.28
CA THR A 3 10.81 -2.65 45.93
C THR A 3 11.82 -2.05 44.96
N THR A 4 12.49 -2.90 44.19
CA THR A 4 13.27 -2.50 43.02
C THR A 4 12.34 -2.17 41.86
N THR A 5 12.18 -0.89 41.57
CA THR A 5 11.67 -0.38 40.30
C THR A 5 12.69 -0.68 39.21
N SER A 6 12.41 -1.66 38.34
CA SER A 6 13.15 -1.88 37.11
C SER A 6 12.74 -0.83 36.07
N GLY A 7 13.41 0.33 36.10
CA GLY A 7 13.41 1.25 34.97
C GLY A 7 14.17 0.61 33.81
N SER A 8 13.45 0.04 32.85
CA SER A 8 14.01 -0.34 31.55
C SER A 8 14.11 0.92 30.69
N THR A 9 15.15 1.73 30.91
CA THR A 9 15.57 2.73 29.93
C THR A 9 16.14 1.96 28.74
N SER A 10 15.37 1.87 27.65
CA SER A 10 15.89 1.49 26.33
C SER A 10 17.08 2.39 26.02
N ALA A 11 18.30 1.86 26.04
CA ALA A 11 19.50 2.62 25.68
C ALA A 11 19.34 3.17 24.25
N GLY A 12 19.53 4.48 24.08
CA GLY A 12 19.51 5.12 22.76
C GLY A 12 20.62 4.57 21.84
N TYR A 13 20.52 4.84 20.54
CA TYR A 13 21.62 4.55 19.62
C TYR A 13 22.79 5.52 19.88
N LEU A 14 23.99 5.07 19.54
CA LEU A 14 25.20 5.89 19.61
C LEU A 14 25.43 6.54 18.26
N ALA A 15 25.33 7.85 18.18
CA ALA A 15 25.71 8.63 17.01
C ALA A 15 27.16 9.14 17.16
N VAL A 16 27.95 9.06 16.10
CA VAL A 16 29.32 9.57 16.03
C VAL A 16 29.39 10.55 14.88
N HIS A 17 29.62 11.82 15.19
CA HIS A 17 29.86 12.85 14.19
C HIS A 17 31.36 12.99 13.96
N VAL A 18 31.83 12.58 12.79
CA VAL A 18 33.23 12.72 12.38
C VAL A 18 33.37 13.93 11.47
N THR A 19 34.11 14.94 11.90
CA THR A 19 34.30 16.19 11.15
C THR A 19 35.76 16.39 10.76
N GLY A 20 35.98 17.04 9.63
CA GLY A 20 37.31 17.38 9.15
C GLY A 20 37.27 18.40 8.02
N ALA A 21 38.46 18.80 7.57
CA ALA A 21 38.67 19.65 6.41
C ALA A 21 39.62 18.95 5.45
N LEU A 22 39.32 19.02 4.15
CA LEU A 22 40.10 18.38 3.11
C LEU A 22 41.21 19.29 2.61
N THR A 23 42.31 18.70 2.15
CA THR A 23 43.31 19.41 1.35
C THR A 23 42.73 19.79 0.00
N GLU A 24 43.14 20.96 -0.51
CA GLU A 24 42.67 21.48 -1.80
C GLU A 24 42.82 20.43 -2.92
N GLY A 25 41.79 20.29 -3.75
CA GLY A 25 41.76 19.32 -4.86
C GLY A 25 41.50 17.86 -4.47
N SER A 26 41.39 17.53 -3.18
CA SER A 26 41.18 16.14 -2.72
C SER A 26 39.71 15.73 -2.62
N ARG A 27 38.76 16.66 -2.84
CA ARG A 27 37.32 16.46 -2.67
C ARG A 27 36.78 15.24 -3.42
N SER A 28 37.06 15.10 -4.71
CA SER A 28 36.50 14.01 -5.51
C SER A 28 36.99 12.64 -5.06
N ALA A 29 38.30 12.50 -4.82
CA ALA A 29 38.90 11.26 -4.34
C ALA A 29 38.42 10.90 -2.93
N PHE A 30 38.26 11.90 -2.06
CA PHE A 30 37.68 11.71 -0.73
C PHE A 30 36.24 11.20 -0.80
N LEU A 31 35.40 11.82 -1.64
CA LEU A 31 34.01 11.40 -1.80
C LEU A 31 33.91 9.97 -2.35
N GLU A 32 34.73 9.61 -3.33
CA GLU A 32 34.77 8.25 -3.88
C GLU A 32 35.10 7.22 -2.80
N ALA A 33 36.22 7.41 -2.09
CA ALA A 33 36.64 6.49 -1.02
C ALA A 33 35.63 6.42 0.14
N THR A 34 35.05 7.56 0.52
CA THR A 34 34.15 7.65 1.68
C THR A 34 32.75 7.12 1.37
N ILE A 35 32.24 7.32 0.16
CA ILE A 35 30.97 6.72 -0.27
C ILE A 35 31.11 5.19 -0.35
N GLU A 36 32.25 4.69 -0.83
CA GLU A 36 32.51 3.24 -0.83
C GLU A 36 32.56 2.67 0.59
N ASN A 37 33.21 3.37 1.52
CA ASN A 37 33.16 3.00 2.95
C ASN A 37 31.71 2.96 3.44
N ALA A 38 30.95 4.04 3.22
CA ALA A 38 29.57 4.16 3.70
C ALA A 38 28.63 3.07 3.14
N ARG A 39 28.77 2.70 1.86
CA ARG A 39 28.01 1.61 1.23
C ARG A 39 28.26 0.26 1.90
N ASN A 40 29.51 -0.03 2.24
CA ASN A 40 29.86 -1.26 2.94
C ASN A 40 29.43 -1.21 4.41
N SER A 41 29.53 -0.04 5.07
CA SER A 41 29.11 0.15 6.46
C SER A 41 27.62 -0.12 6.66
N VAL A 42 26.74 0.34 5.77
CA VAL A 42 25.28 0.16 5.93
C VAL A 42 24.83 -1.30 5.82
N LEU A 43 25.70 -2.20 5.35
CA LEU A 43 25.46 -3.65 5.31
C LEU A 43 25.89 -4.35 6.62
N GLU A 44 26.60 -3.65 7.51
CA GLU A 44 27.03 -4.21 8.78
C GLU A 44 25.86 -4.32 9.78
N PRO A 45 25.71 -5.45 10.49
CA PRO A 45 24.62 -5.63 11.46
C PRO A 45 24.57 -4.56 12.57
N GLY A 46 25.71 -3.99 12.95
CA GLY A 46 25.82 -3.00 14.03
C GLY A 46 25.62 -1.55 13.61
N VAL A 47 25.66 -1.26 12.30
CA VAL A 47 25.49 0.09 11.76
C VAL A 47 24.02 0.30 11.43
N ALA A 48 23.40 1.26 12.08
CA ALA A 48 22.06 1.71 11.72
C ALA A 48 22.12 2.67 10.53
N ARG A 49 23.10 3.58 10.52
CA ARG A 49 23.20 4.65 9.54
C ARG A 49 24.63 5.06 9.25
N PHE A 50 24.87 5.50 8.02
CA PHE A 50 26.07 6.20 7.62
C PHE A 50 25.70 7.31 6.63
N ASP A 51 25.91 8.57 7.00
CA ASP A 51 25.72 9.71 6.11
C ASP A 51 27.06 10.34 5.75
N VAL A 52 27.20 10.78 4.50
CA VAL A 52 28.36 11.53 4.02
C VAL A 52 27.89 12.91 3.59
N LEU A 53 28.35 13.95 4.30
CA LEU A 53 28.00 15.34 4.07
C LEU A 53 29.25 16.16 3.71
N ILE A 54 29.16 16.99 2.68
CA ILE A 54 30.28 17.81 2.18
C ILE A 54 29.89 19.29 2.14
N GLY A 55 30.72 20.14 2.73
CA GLY A 55 30.57 21.59 2.75
C GLY A 55 31.13 22.23 1.47
N ASP A 56 30.76 23.47 1.20
CA ASP A 56 31.32 24.22 0.06
C ASP A 56 32.78 24.66 0.31
N ASP A 57 33.21 24.69 1.57
CA ASP A 57 34.55 25.08 2.04
C ASP A 57 35.50 23.89 2.25
N ASP A 58 35.24 22.78 1.54
CA ASP A 58 35.99 21.51 1.66
C ASP A 58 36.00 20.92 3.08
N THR A 59 35.06 21.32 3.94
CA THR A 59 34.77 20.61 5.18
C THR A 59 33.85 19.42 4.92
N PHE A 60 33.90 18.41 5.79
CA PHE A 60 32.97 17.28 5.74
C PHE A 60 32.43 16.94 7.12
N LEU A 61 31.29 16.27 7.13
CA LEU A 61 30.71 15.62 8.29
C LEU A 61 30.25 14.21 7.90
N LEU A 62 30.68 13.21 8.68
CA LEU A 62 30.12 11.87 8.64
C LEU A 62 29.21 11.71 9.85
N VAL A 63 27.97 11.25 9.60
CA VAL A 63 27.04 10.89 10.68
C VAL A 63 26.92 9.37 10.70
N GLU A 64 27.61 8.75 11.66
CA GLU A 64 27.63 7.30 11.83
C GLU A 64 26.74 6.95 13.03
N VAL A 65 25.76 6.07 12.85
CA VAL A 65 24.82 5.72 13.94
C VAL A 65 24.85 4.22 14.15
N TYR A 66 25.03 3.82 15.40
CA TYR A 66 25.31 2.47 15.81
C TYR A 66 24.22 1.93 16.74
N ARG A 67 23.82 0.68 16.51
CA ARG A 67 22.75 0.00 17.25
C ARG A 67 23.16 -0.39 18.67
N ASP A 68 24.46 -0.54 18.91
CA ASP A 68 25.04 -0.89 20.19
C ASP A 68 26.39 -0.19 20.41
N GLY A 69 26.82 -0.06 21.66
CA GLY A 69 28.04 0.67 22.04
C GLY A 69 29.35 0.03 21.57
N GLU A 70 29.35 -1.26 21.21
CA GLU A 70 30.52 -1.99 20.73
C GLU A 70 30.66 -1.94 19.20
N ALA A 71 29.59 -1.62 18.48
CA ALA A 71 29.58 -1.56 17.02
C ALA A 71 30.60 -0.58 16.41
N PRO A 72 30.90 0.60 16.99
CA PRO A 72 31.97 1.47 16.45
C PRO A 72 33.36 0.82 16.51
N ALA A 73 33.62 -0.04 17.50
CA ALA A 73 34.90 -0.77 17.58
C ALA A 73 34.96 -1.84 16.47
N ARG A 74 33.88 -2.61 16.29
CA ARG A 74 33.77 -3.62 15.23
C ARG A 74 33.88 -3.01 13.83
N HIS A 75 33.23 -1.86 13.60
CA HIS A 75 33.32 -1.13 12.33
C HIS A 75 34.77 -0.76 12.00
N LYS A 76 35.56 -0.35 13.00
CA LYS A 76 36.99 0.00 12.81
C LYS A 76 37.89 -1.19 12.49
N GLU A 77 37.43 -2.41 12.73
CA GLU A 77 38.15 -3.65 12.45
C GLU A 77 37.83 -4.19 11.04
N THR A 78 36.88 -3.59 10.32
CA THR A 78 36.50 -4.07 8.98
C THR A 78 37.56 -3.74 7.92
N ALA A 79 37.64 -4.59 6.90
CA ALA A 79 38.58 -4.39 5.80
C ALA A 79 38.29 -3.10 5.00
N HIS A 80 37.01 -2.76 4.80
CA HIS A 80 36.62 -1.56 4.07
C HIS A 80 36.94 -0.28 4.86
N TYR A 81 36.80 -0.28 6.19
CA TYR A 81 37.25 0.84 7.03
C TYR A 81 38.77 1.02 6.98
N ALA A 82 39.53 -0.06 7.05
CA ALA A 82 40.99 0.00 6.97
C ALA A 82 41.45 0.58 5.63
N ALA A 83 40.84 0.13 4.52
CA ALA A 83 41.11 0.65 3.18
C ALA A 83 40.74 2.14 3.06
N TRP A 84 39.58 2.54 3.58
CA TRP A 84 39.16 3.93 3.60
C TRP A 84 40.13 4.82 4.40
N ARG A 85 40.51 4.39 5.61
CA ARG A 85 41.43 5.13 6.49
C ARG A 85 42.78 5.37 5.81
N GLU A 86 43.31 4.38 5.10
CA GLU A 86 44.55 4.51 4.33
C GLU A 86 44.36 5.48 3.16
N ALA A 87 43.28 5.32 2.39
CA ALA A 87 43.00 6.14 1.21
C ALA A 87 42.85 7.64 1.55
N VAL A 88 42.21 7.99 2.67
CA VAL A 88 41.93 9.39 3.02
C VAL A 88 43.00 10.05 3.89
N ALA A 89 44.05 9.33 4.31
CA ALA A 89 45.03 9.80 5.27
C ALA A 89 45.73 11.11 4.84
N ASP A 90 46.16 11.17 3.59
CA ASP A 90 46.86 12.32 3.00
C ASP A 90 45.90 13.40 2.47
N MET A 91 44.58 13.18 2.56
CA MET A 91 43.55 14.11 2.08
C MET A 91 43.06 15.08 3.16
N MET A 92 43.58 14.99 4.39
CA MET A 92 43.15 15.78 5.53
C MET A 92 44.02 17.02 5.71
N ALA A 93 43.42 18.21 5.65
CA ALA A 93 44.12 19.47 5.95
C ALA A 93 44.48 19.61 7.44
N GLN A 94 43.73 18.93 8.30
CA GLN A 94 43.95 18.85 9.74
C GLN A 94 43.42 17.52 10.29
N PRO A 95 43.90 17.05 11.46
CA PRO A 95 43.35 15.85 12.08
C PRO A 95 41.83 15.93 12.25
N ARG A 96 41.13 14.88 11.84
CA ARG A 96 39.68 14.75 12.02
C ARG A 96 39.29 14.70 13.50
N SER A 97 38.14 15.27 13.82
CA SER A 97 37.50 15.20 15.14
C SER A 97 36.37 14.18 15.12
N ALA A 98 36.11 13.53 16.25
CA ALA A 98 34.96 12.65 16.43
C ALA A 98 34.26 13.00 17.74
N THR A 99 32.98 13.35 17.67
CA THR A 99 32.14 13.60 18.84
C THR A 99 31.09 12.51 18.94
N LYS A 100 30.91 11.96 20.14
CA LYS A 100 29.92 10.93 20.43
C LYS A 100 28.67 11.56 21.02
N TYR A 101 27.52 11.13 20.51
CA TYR A 101 26.23 11.58 20.96
C TYR A 101 25.31 10.39 21.25
N GLU A 102 24.43 10.56 22.24
CA GLU A 102 23.24 9.76 22.39
C GLU A 102 22.11 10.35 21.53
N THR A 103 21.37 9.49 20.83
CA THR A 103 20.22 9.91 20.02
C THR A 103 19.04 10.25 20.93
N VAL A 104 18.54 11.49 20.85
CA VAL A 104 17.34 11.94 21.58
C VAL A 104 16.10 11.83 20.69
N PHE A 105 16.24 12.18 19.40
CA PHE A 105 15.20 12.04 18.38
C PHE A 105 15.84 11.78 17.00
N PRO A 106 15.26 10.90 16.15
CA PRO A 106 14.09 10.04 16.40
C PRO A 106 14.42 8.81 17.28
N VAL A 107 13.39 8.03 17.66
CA VAL A 107 13.60 6.77 18.43
C VAL A 107 14.30 5.69 17.60
N ALA A 108 14.94 4.72 18.27
CA ALA A 108 15.86 3.73 17.71
C ALA A 108 15.38 2.96 16.43
N SER A 109 14.07 2.75 16.26
CA SER A 109 13.49 2.07 15.09
C SER A 109 13.67 2.81 13.77
N HIS A 110 13.99 4.11 13.79
CA HIS A 110 13.91 4.98 12.60
C HIS A 110 15.27 5.43 12.04
N TRP A 111 16.37 4.98 12.63
CA TRP A 111 17.71 5.36 12.17
C TRP A 111 18.20 4.56 10.96
N SER A 112 17.49 3.51 10.51
CA SER A 112 18.04 2.55 9.53
C SER A 112 18.14 3.12 8.12
N THR A 113 19.35 3.20 7.57
CA THR A 113 19.55 3.30 6.11
C THR A 113 19.33 1.90 5.50
N PRO A 114 18.45 1.73 4.50
CA PRO A 114 18.16 0.40 3.96
C PRO A 114 19.36 -0.18 3.19
N PRO A 115 19.57 -1.51 3.20
CA PRO A 115 20.65 -2.16 2.44
C PRO A 115 20.68 -1.82 0.94
N SER A 116 19.51 -1.53 0.34
CA SER A 116 19.40 -1.11 -1.07
C SER A 116 20.14 0.20 -1.39
N ALA A 117 20.47 1.02 -0.38
CA ALA A 117 21.33 2.19 -0.56
C ALA A 117 22.76 1.81 -1.00
N ALA A 118 23.20 0.57 -0.74
CA ALA A 118 24.50 0.07 -1.19
C ALA A 118 24.53 -0.20 -2.71
N GLU A 119 23.39 -0.51 -3.34
CA GLU A 119 23.32 -1.02 -4.71
C GLU A 119 23.22 0.08 -5.79
N THR A 120 22.96 1.34 -5.42
CA THR A 120 22.68 2.42 -6.40
C THR A 120 23.87 3.38 -6.58
N PRO A 121 24.46 3.49 -7.78
CA PRO A 121 25.45 4.52 -8.09
C PRO A 121 24.83 5.71 -8.87
N PRO A 122 25.06 6.97 -8.46
CA PRO A 122 24.96 8.08 -9.39
C PRO A 122 26.25 8.15 -10.24
N PRO A 123 26.18 8.49 -11.54
CA PRO A 123 27.36 8.88 -12.29
C PRO A 123 27.86 10.25 -11.81
N LEU A 124 29.14 10.32 -11.45
CA LEU A 124 29.84 11.58 -11.16
C LEU A 124 30.21 12.26 -12.49
N SER A 125 29.27 12.94 -13.14
CA SER A 125 29.60 13.88 -14.24
C SER A 125 29.15 15.29 -13.91
N SER A 126 30.06 16.21 -14.18
CA SER A 126 30.06 17.63 -13.84
C SER A 126 28.82 18.42 -14.27
N SER A 127 28.44 19.37 -13.39
CA SER A 127 27.55 20.51 -13.60
C SER A 127 26.03 20.28 -13.64
N SER A 128 25.45 19.76 -12.55
CA SER A 128 24.41 20.49 -11.79
C SER A 128 24.03 19.72 -10.50
N SER A 129 23.72 20.51 -9.48
CA SER A 129 23.29 20.15 -8.12
C SER A 129 22.19 19.08 -8.02
N ALA A 130 22.33 18.11 -7.11
CA ALA A 130 21.15 17.43 -6.54
C ALA A 130 21.37 16.79 -5.14
N GLY A 131 22.39 17.20 -4.37
CA GLY A 131 22.46 16.83 -2.96
C GLY A 131 21.48 17.65 -2.12
N LEU A 132 20.74 17.02 -1.21
CA LEU A 132 19.92 17.70 -0.21
C LEU A 132 20.75 18.72 0.58
N THR A 133 20.12 19.80 1.05
CA THR A 133 20.74 20.77 1.96
C THR A 133 20.71 20.20 3.38
N ALA A 134 21.86 19.95 4.00
CA ALA A 134 21.94 19.59 5.42
C ALA A 134 22.43 20.80 6.23
N VAL A 135 21.78 21.10 7.35
CA VAL A 135 22.15 22.16 8.29
C VAL A 135 22.39 21.51 9.64
N ILE A 136 23.60 21.68 10.16
CA ILE A 136 24.01 21.14 11.45
C ILE A 136 24.08 22.29 12.43
N VAL A 137 23.26 22.25 13.47
CA VAL A 137 23.18 23.31 14.48
C VAL A 137 23.81 22.83 15.78
N ASP A 138 25.01 23.33 16.08
CA ASP A 138 25.70 23.09 17.35
C ASP A 138 25.13 24.03 18.42
N VAL A 139 24.68 23.44 19.53
CA VAL A 139 23.96 24.11 20.61
C VAL A 139 24.70 23.87 21.92
N GLY A 140 25.00 24.96 22.65
CA GLY A 140 25.42 24.90 24.05
C GLY A 140 24.32 25.46 24.94
N VAL A 141 23.82 24.65 25.86
CA VAL A 141 22.73 24.95 26.78
C VAL A 141 23.30 25.34 28.15
N ALA A 142 22.70 26.33 28.81
CA ALA A 142 23.08 26.73 30.16
C ALA A 142 22.84 25.59 31.15
N ALA A 143 23.77 25.40 32.09
CA ALA A 143 23.68 24.32 33.07
C ALA A 143 22.34 24.36 33.84
N GLY A 144 21.66 23.22 33.92
CA GLY A 144 20.34 23.08 34.54
C GLY A 144 19.14 23.37 33.62
N GLN A 145 19.37 23.75 32.35
CA GLN A 145 18.32 23.94 31.34
C GLN A 145 18.21 22.79 30.33
N GLU A 146 19.00 21.72 30.49
CA GLU A 146 19.16 20.65 29.51
C GLU A 146 17.82 19.94 29.21
N GLU A 147 17.09 19.54 30.24
CA GLU A 147 15.81 18.83 30.07
C GLU A 147 14.71 19.75 29.52
N ALA A 148 14.73 21.04 29.89
CA ALA A 148 13.82 22.03 29.33
C ALA A 148 14.09 22.29 27.84
N PHE A 149 15.37 22.32 27.46
CA PHE A 149 15.79 22.42 26.06
C PHE A 149 15.40 21.18 25.25
N VAL A 150 15.60 19.98 25.80
CA VAL A 150 15.17 18.72 25.17
C VAL A 150 13.67 18.74 24.93
N ALA A 151 12.87 19.07 25.96
CA ALA A 151 11.42 19.12 25.84
C ALA A 151 10.94 20.12 24.77
N ALA A 152 11.51 21.32 24.74
CA ALA A 152 11.19 22.32 23.72
C ALA A 152 11.62 21.86 22.31
N SER A 153 12.79 21.25 22.19
CA SER A 153 13.34 20.82 20.91
C SER A 153 12.60 19.60 20.35
N LEU A 154 12.10 18.69 21.18
CA LEU A 154 11.27 17.58 20.74
C LEU A 154 9.97 18.05 20.06
N ASP A 155 9.32 19.11 20.57
CA ASP A 155 8.17 19.71 19.87
C ASP A 155 8.56 20.23 18.48
N ASN A 156 9.69 20.94 18.39
CA ASN A 156 10.19 21.42 17.11
C ASN A 156 10.50 20.27 16.14
N CYS A 157 11.27 19.27 16.58
CA CYS A 157 11.64 18.12 15.76
C CYS A 157 10.41 17.38 15.23
N ARG A 158 9.41 17.08 16.08
CA ARG A 158 8.18 16.38 15.72
C ARG A 158 7.34 17.12 14.69
N ASN A 159 7.25 18.45 14.80
CA ASN A 159 6.53 19.24 13.81
C ASN A 159 7.35 19.41 12.52
N SER A 160 8.68 19.51 12.63
CA SER A 160 9.57 19.69 11.48
C SER A 160 9.61 18.51 10.53
N VAL A 161 9.60 17.29 11.05
CA VAL A 161 9.57 16.09 10.20
C VAL A 161 8.31 15.97 9.34
N ARG A 162 7.26 16.75 9.65
CA ARG A 162 6.00 16.81 8.89
C ARG A 162 5.99 17.91 7.82
N GLU A 163 6.98 18.80 7.82
CA GLU A 163 7.03 19.93 6.90
C GLU A 163 7.37 19.49 5.48
N ALA A 164 6.69 20.11 4.51
CA ALA A 164 6.97 19.89 3.10
C ALA A 164 8.40 20.34 2.73
N GLY A 165 9.24 19.35 2.41
CA GLY A 165 10.63 19.56 2.02
C GLY A 165 11.65 19.34 3.13
N VAL A 166 11.23 18.97 4.35
CA VAL A 166 12.13 18.43 5.37
C VAL A 166 12.26 16.92 5.14
N ALA A 167 13.47 16.47 4.81
CA ALA A 167 13.77 15.07 4.63
C ALA A 167 14.17 14.40 5.96
N ARG A 168 14.76 15.14 6.90
CA ARG A 168 15.17 14.61 8.21
C ARG A 168 15.36 15.70 9.24
N PHE A 169 15.15 15.35 10.50
CA PHE A 169 15.41 16.22 11.64
C PHE A 169 15.84 15.38 12.85
N ASP A 170 17.09 15.48 13.28
CA ASP A 170 17.58 14.77 14.45
C ASP A 170 17.89 15.72 15.61
N LEU A 171 17.76 15.22 16.83
CA LEU A 171 18.27 15.84 18.05
C LEU A 171 19.20 14.84 18.73
N VAL A 172 20.45 15.23 18.95
CA VAL A 172 21.45 14.37 19.59
C VAL A 172 22.16 15.11 20.73
N ARG A 173 22.49 14.39 21.80
CA ARG A 173 23.09 14.94 23.04
C ARG A 173 24.49 14.37 23.23
N ASP A 174 25.47 15.24 23.47
CA ASP A 174 26.87 14.82 23.61
C ASP A 174 27.02 13.93 24.85
N THR A 175 27.73 12.80 24.71
CA THR A 175 27.89 11.82 25.79
C THR A 175 28.87 12.24 26.87
N GLU A 176 29.79 13.16 26.56
CA GLU A 176 30.81 13.66 27.48
C GLU A 176 30.45 15.04 28.06
N GLU A 177 29.72 15.86 27.30
CA GLU A 177 29.25 17.18 27.72
C GLU A 177 27.71 17.27 27.63
N PRO A 178 26.94 16.88 28.66
CA PRO A 178 25.48 16.78 28.59
C PRO A 178 24.73 18.09 28.32
N SER A 179 25.40 19.25 28.44
CA SER A 179 24.91 20.58 28.08
C SER A 179 25.10 20.92 26.59
N ARG A 180 25.74 20.04 25.81
CA ARG A 180 25.99 20.20 24.39
C ARG A 180 25.07 19.30 23.57
N PHE A 181 24.45 19.89 22.56
CA PHE A 181 23.53 19.21 21.64
C PHE A 181 23.88 19.56 20.20
N ALA A 182 23.45 18.71 19.27
CA ALA A 182 23.41 19.04 17.86
C ALA A 182 22.03 18.74 17.27
N LEU A 183 21.56 19.60 16.39
CA LEU A 183 20.46 19.29 15.48
C LEU A 183 21.03 18.96 14.10
N VAL A 184 20.53 17.90 13.50
CA VAL A 184 20.85 17.50 12.11
C VAL A 184 19.60 17.70 11.28
N GLU A 185 19.53 18.79 10.53
CA GLU A 185 18.36 19.20 9.78
C GLU A 185 18.62 19.01 8.29
N VAL A 186 17.89 18.13 7.61
CA VAL A 186 18.10 17.84 6.19
C VAL A 186 16.87 18.20 5.38
N TYR A 187 17.09 19.02 4.37
CA TYR A 187 16.07 19.65 3.54
C TYR A 187 16.27 19.31 2.08
N ARG A 188 15.19 19.15 1.33
CA ARG A 188 15.24 18.88 -0.11
C ARG A 188 15.97 19.98 -0.90
N ASN A 189 15.86 21.21 -0.45
CA ASN A 189 16.54 22.36 -1.03
C ASN A 189 16.70 23.50 0.01
N ALA A 190 17.42 24.55 -0.36
CA ALA A 190 17.65 25.71 0.52
C ALA A 190 16.36 26.49 0.82
N GLU A 191 15.36 26.44 -0.06
CA GLU A 191 14.07 27.10 0.15
C GLU A 191 13.28 26.43 1.27
N ALA A 192 13.27 25.09 1.34
CA ALA A 192 12.66 24.35 2.44
C ALA A 192 13.31 24.70 3.80
N ALA A 193 14.64 24.86 3.83
CA ALA A 193 15.35 25.32 5.02
C ALA A 193 14.97 26.77 5.43
N ALA A 194 14.66 27.62 4.46
CA ALA A 194 14.17 28.98 4.72
C ALA A 194 12.73 28.96 5.25
N ARG A 195 11.83 28.21 4.61
CA ARG A 195 10.43 28.04 5.05
C ARG A 195 10.31 27.47 6.46
N HIS A 196 11.19 26.52 6.82
CA HIS A 196 11.23 25.99 8.18
C HIS A 196 11.33 27.10 9.23
N LYS A 197 12.18 28.11 8.98
CA LYS A 197 12.40 29.23 9.90
C LYS A 197 11.23 30.20 10.01
N GLU A 198 10.22 30.07 9.16
CA GLU A 198 9.01 30.87 9.14
C GLU A 198 7.83 30.13 9.80
N THR A 199 7.98 28.84 10.08
CA THR A 199 6.90 28.04 10.67
C THR A 199 6.59 28.42 12.11
N ALA A 200 5.32 28.25 12.50
CA ALA A 200 4.86 28.63 13.82
C ALA A 200 5.57 27.86 14.95
N HIS A 201 5.85 26.55 14.78
CA HIS A 201 6.56 25.76 15.78
C HIS A 201 8.04 26.15 15.90
N TYR A 202 8.73 26.42 14.79
CA TYR A 202 10.09 26.94 14.86
C TYR A 202 10.15 28.29 15.58
N LEU A 203 9.23 29.21 15.28
CA LEU A 203 9.21 30.53 15.92
C LEU A 203 8.98 30.40 17.43
N ARG A 204 8.03 29.54 17.86
CA ARG A 204 7.81 29.22 19.28
C ARG A 204 9.04 28.60 19.93
N TRP A 205 9.67 27.61 19.28
CA TRP A 205 10.89 26.98 19.77
C TRP A 205 12.01 28.00 19.92
N ARG A 206 12.27 28.82 18.89
CA ARG A 206 13.32 29.84 18.86
C ARG A 206 13.18 30.83 20.01
N GLU A 207 11.96 31.29 20.28
CA GLU A 207 11.67 32.17 21.42
C GLU A 207 11.88 31.44 22.74
N ARG A 208 11.34 30.22 22.86
CA ARG A 208 11.40 29.42 24.09
C ARG A 208 12.83 29.10 24.53
N VAL A 209 13.72 28.76 23.59
CA VAL A 209 15.09 28.34 23.91
C VAL A 209 16.08 29.50 24.02
N ALA A 210 15.68 30.74 23.69
CA ALA A 210 16.59 31.89 23.64
C ALA A 210 17.36 32.11 24.96
N ASP A 211 16.64 32.06 26.09
CA ASP A 211 17.21 32.25 27.42
C ASP A 211 17.90 30.99 27.99
N MET A 212 17.84 29.87 27.27
CA MET A 212 18.45 28.59 27.67
C MET A 212 19.87 28.43 27.13
N MET A 213 20.35 29.33 26.26
CA MET A 213 21.64 29.17 25.57
C MET A 213 22.83 29.64 26.42
N ALA A 214 23.83 28.77 26.60
CA ALA A 214 25.12 29.15 27.19
C ALA A 214 26.01 29.93 26.20
N ARG A 215 25.78 29.73 24.90
CA ARG A 215 26.50 30.40 23.80
C ARG A 215 25.60 30.52 22.56
N PRO A 216 25.89 31.46 21.64
CA PRO A 216 25.16 31.52 20.38
C PRO A 216 25.22 30.19 19.62
N ARG A 217 24.06 29.76 19.10
CA ARG A 217 23.95 28.58 18.23
C ARG A 217 24.80 28.77 16.98
N LYS A 218 25.53 27.73 16.57
CA LYS A 218 26.36 27.76 15.36
C LYS A 218 25.78 26.81 14.32
N ALA A 219 25.37 27.34 13.17
CA ALA A 219 24.89 26.55 12.05
C ALA A 219 25.99 26.36 10.99
N SER A 220 26.15 25.14 10.51
CA SER A 220 27.03 24.76 9.40
C SER A 220 26.22 24.08 8.31
N THR A 221 26.40 24.48 7.05
CA THR A 221 25.62 23.98 5.91
C THR A 221 26.47 23.03 5.07
N TYR A 222 25.88 21.90 4.69
CA TYR A 222 26.48 20.86 3.88
C TYR A 222 25.53 20.43 2.76
N ARG A 223 26.08 19.69 1.80
CA ARG A 223 25.35 18.90 0.80
C ARG A 223 25.46 17.42 1.13
N THR A 224 24.36 16.70 0.98
CA THR A 224 24.39 15.23 1.09
C THR A 224 25.10 14.63 -0.12
N ALA A 225 25.97 13.65 0.14
CA ALA A 225 26.65 12.85 -0.88
C ALA A 225 26.26 11.37 -0.78
N PHE A 226 25.98 10.87 0.43
CA PHE A 226 25.43 9.54 0.68
C PHE A 226 24.54 9.55 1.93
N PRO A 227 23.44 8.77 1.96
CA PRO A 227 22.92 7.97 0.86
C PRO A 227 22.33 8.84 -0.26
N ALA A 228 21.93 8.24 -1.39
CA ALA A 228 21.28 8.98 -2.47
C ALA A 228 19.96 9.63 -1.98
N PRO A 229 19.51 10.75 -2.58
CA PRO A 229 18.36 11.54 -2.08
C PRO A 229 17.09 10.76 -1.71
N LEU A 230 16.78 9.69 -2.45
CA LEU A 230 15.60 8.85 -2.24
C LEU A 230 15.63 8.04 -0.92
N PHE A 231 16.82 7.85 -0.32
CA PHE A 231 16.99 7.10 0.92
C PHE A 231 16.99 8.00 2.17
N TRP A 232 16.75 9.31 1.99
CA TRP A 232 16.66 10.25 3.12
C TRP A 232 15.26 10.33 3.73
N ASP A 233 14.22 9.78 3.07
CA ASP A 233 12.81 9.93 3.42
C ASP A 233 12.28 9.07 4.58
N ALA A 234 13.17 8.56 5.44
CA ALA A 234 12.81 7.75 6.60
C ALA A 234 12.39 8.60 7.81
N THR A 235 11.77 9.77 7.63
CA THR A 235 11.25 10.56 8.76
C THR A 235 10.02 9.89 9.37
N ALA A 236 10.11 9.67 10.67
CA ALA A 236 9.06 9.09 11.49
C ALA A 236 7.76 9.92 11.42
N LEU A 237 6.68 9.31 10.96
CA LEU A 237 5.39 9.50 11.61
C LEU A 237 5.46 8.73 12.93
N GLU A 238 5.18 9.37 14.06
CA GLU A 238 4.88 8.61 15.28
C GLU A 238 3.71 7.65 14.97
N VAL A 239 3.65 6.51 15.66
CA VAL A 239 2.44 5.67 15.65
C VAL A 239 1.21 6.46 16.17
N ASP A 240 1.45 7.58 16.85
CA ASP A 240 0.45 8.55 17.27
C ASP A 240 0.04 9.57 16.17
N ASP A 241 0.73 9.61 15.02
CA ASP A 241 0.52 10.53 13.88
C ASP A 241 -0.16 9.91 12.65
N VAL A 242 -0.49 8.62 12.69
CA VAL A 242 -1.69 8.19 11.97
C VAL A 242 -2.82 8.89 12.70
N ALA A 243 -3.55 9.80 12.04
CA ALA A 243 -4.71 10.47 12.63
C ALA A 243 -5.41 9.49 13.56
N ARG A 244 -5.39 9.75 14.87
CA ARG A 244 -5.78 8.78 15.91
C ARG A 244 -7.10 8.19 15.42
N PRO A 245 -7.14 6.90 15.03
CA PRO A 245 -8.33 6.36 14.41
C PRO A 245 -9.48 6.69 15.35
N PRO A 246 -10.62 7.16 14.84
CA PRO A 246 -11.73 7.56 15.70
C PRO A 246 -11.89 6.47 16.73
N GLY A 247 -11.76 6.84 18.02
CA GLY A 247 -11.92 5.87 19.09
C GLY A 247 -13.26 5.15 18.91
N LEU A 248 -13.47 4.02 19.59
CA LEU A 248 -14.70 3.25 19.42
C LEU A 248 -15.99 4.00 19.86
N ALA A 249 -15.88 5.26 20.29
CA ALA A 249 -17.01 6.12 20.59
C ALA A 249 -17.84 6.37 19.32
N GLY A 250 -19.04 5.77 19.25
CA GLY A 250 -19.95 5.90 18.12
C GLY A 250 -19.65 4.96 16.94
N VAL A 251 -18.69 4.04 17.06
CA VAL A 251 -18.34 3.09 16.00
C VAL A 251 -18.82 1.69 16.40
N ASP A 252 -19.81 1.16 15.67
CA ASP A 252 -20.26 -0.24 15.76
C ASP A 252 -20.01 -0.92 14.40
N PHE A 253 -19.18 -1.96 14.39
CA PHE A 253 -18.90 -2.71 13.18
C PHE A 253 -18.67 -4.18 13.47
N SER A 254 -18.96 -5.01 12.46
CA SER A 254 -18.59 -6.42 12.42
C SER A 254 -17.61 -6.64 11.28
N PHE A 255 -16.74 -7.63 11.43
CA PHE A 255 -15.77 -7.99 10.40
C PHE A 255 -15.96 -9.47 10.03
N VAL A 256 -16.41 -9.71 8.80
CA VAL A 256 -16.68 -11.06 8.31
C VAL A 256 -15.42 -11.62 7.63
N SER A 257 -15.06 -12.85 7.97
CA SER A 257 -13.91 -13.54 7.39
C SER A 257 -14.11 -15.05 7.33
N PRO A 258 -13.74 -15.72 6.21
CA PRO A 258 -13.69 -17.18 6.16
C PRO A 258 -12.48 -17.70 6.94
N ARG A 259 -12.35 -19.03 7.08
CA ARG A 259 -11.07 -19.60 7.52
C ARG A 259 -10.02 -19.35 6.44
N LEU A 260 -8.86 -18.82 6.84
CA LEU A 260 -7.79 -18.46 5.92
C LEU A 260 -6.65 -19.49 5.94
N ARG A 261 -6.16 -19.85 4.76
CA ARG A 261 -4.89 -20.57 4.55
C ARG A 261 -4.09 -19.79 3.53
N VAL A 262 -3.16 -18.96 4.01
CA VAL A 262 -2.37 -18.06 3.16
C VAL A 262 -0.90 -18.43 3.27
N GLY A 263 -0.22 -18.49 2.14
CA GLY A 263 1.23 -18.68 2.09
C GLY A 263 1.69 -19.48 0.88
N ARG A 264 2.99 -19.43 0.59
CA ARG A 264 3.58 -20.29 -0.45
C ARG A 264 3.52 -21.74 0.01
N GLY A 265 3.00 -22.64 -0.82
CA GLY A 265 2.92 -24.06 -0.47
C GLY A 265 1.52 -24.52 -0.09
N VAL A 266 0.64 -23.61 0.36
CA VAL A 266 -0.60 -24.01 1.04
C VAL A 266 -1.60 -24.68 0.11
N ALA A 267 -1.54 -24.43 -1.20
CA ALA A 267 -2.43 -25.07 -2.17
C ALA A 267 -2.21 -26.60 -2.26
N ALA A 268 -1.00 -27.09 -1.96
CA ALA A 268 -0.72 -28.52 -1.92
C ALA A 268 -1.38 -29.24 -0.72
N SER A 269 -1.85 -28.48 0.27
CA SER A 269 -2.59 -29.03 1.43
C SER A 269 -4.10 -29.14 1.18
N LEU A 270 -4.59 -28.86 -0.04
CA LEU A 270 -6.02 -28.82 -0.33
C LEU A 270 -6.76 -30.14 0.00
N PRO A 271 -6.22 -31.35 -0.24
CA PRO A 271 -6.87 -32.59 0.19
C PRO A 271 -7.07 -32.66 1.71
N GLN A 272 -6.08 -32.21 2.49
CA GLN A 272 -6.21 -32.16 3.95
C GLN A 272 -7.24 -31.10 4.37
N ILE A 273 -7.26 -29.94 3.72
CA ILE A 273 -8.25 -28.88 3.99
C ILE A 273 -9.68 -29.40 3.74
N LEU A 274 -9.90 -30.18 2.68
CA LEU A 274 -11.19 -30.81 2.40
C LEU A 274 -11.55 -31.83 3.49
N ALA A 275 -10.60 -32.68 3.89
CA ALA A 275 -10.82 -33.64 4.97
C ALA A 275 -11.17 -32.95 6.30
N ASP A 276 -10.51 -31.84 6.64
CA ASP A 276 -10.74 -31.06 7.87
C ASP A 276 -12.14 -30.44 7.93
N ILE A 277 -12.80 -30.24 6.78
CA ILE A 277 -14.18 -29.75 6.71
C ILE A 277 -15.21 -30.87 6.48
N GLY A 278 -14.77 -32.13 6.48
CA GLY A 278 -15.62 -33.29 6.24
C GLY A 278 -16.06 -33.46 4.78
N ALA A 279 -15.35 -32.84 3.83
CA ALA A 279 -15.61 -32.94 2.40
C ALA A 279 -14.85 -34.12 1.77
N SER A 280 -15.54 -34.93 0.97
CA SER A 280 -14.99 -36.13 0.34
C SER A 280 -15.20 -36.19 -1.17
N ARG A 281 -16.20 -35.46 -1.68
CA ARG A 281 -16.59 -35.46 -3.10
C ARG A 281 -17.01 -34.04 -3.51
N PRO A 282 -16.06 -33.11 -3.65
CA PRO A 282 -16.34 -31.76 -4.10
C PRO A 282 -16.71 -31.72 -5.59
N LEU A 283 -17.58 -30.78 -5.98
CA LEU A 283 -17.59 -30.28 -7.35
C LEU A 283 -16.39 -29.34 -7.54
N VAL A 284 -15.54 -29.60 -8.53
CA VAL A 284 -14.44 -28.69 -8.89
C VAL A 284 -14.91 -27.72 -9.97
N VAL A 285 -15.01 -26.45 -9.62
CA VAL A 285 -15.32 -25.35 -10.56
C VAL A 285 -14.03 -24.65 -10.93
N THR A 286 -13.67 -24.64 -12.21
CA THR A 286 -12.40 -24.07 -12.70
C THR A 286 -12.55 -23.31 -14.00
N GLY A 287 -11.59 -22.44 -14.31
CA GLY A 287 -11.47 -21.87 -15.65
C GLY A 287 -11.15 -22.94 -16.70
N ALA A 288 -11.50 -22.68 -17.97
CA ALA A 288 -11.29 -23.59 -19.10
C ALA A 288 -9.82 -23.94 -19.41
N SER A 289 -8.87 -23.23 -18.80
CA SER A 289 -7.44 -23.59 -18.84
C SER A 289 -7.08 -24.78 -17.94
N GLY A 290 -8.02 -25.24 -17.10
CA GLY A 290 -7.90 -26.42 -16.27
C GLY A 290 -6.86 -26.29 -15.14
N LEU A 291 -6.68 -27.40 -14.41
CA LEU A 291 -5.81 -27.47 -13.22
C LEU A 291 -4.32 -27.68 -13.57
N ALA A 292 -4.03 -28.23 -14.76
CA ALA A 292 -2.69 -28.69 -15.13
C ALA A 292 -1.63 -27.56 -15.10
N ARG A 293 -2.01 -26.32 -15.45
CA ARG A 293 -1.13 -25.15 -15.38
C ARG A 293 -0.71 -24.75 -13.96
N HIS A 294 -1.35 -25.33 -12.95
CA HIS A 294 -1.08 -25.11 -11.53
C HIS A 294 -0.39 -26.31 -10.87
N ALA A 295 0.10 -27.27 -11.66
CA ALA A 295 0.66 -28.52 -11.15
C ALA A 295 1.83 -28.38 -10.19
N GLU A 296 2.71 -27.41 -10.42
CA GLU A 296 3.83 -27.15 -9.53
C GLU A 296 3.36 -26.67 -8.15
N ALA A 297 2.37 -25.78 -8.10
CA ALA A 297 1.86 -25.24 -6.84
C ALA A 297 0.99 -26.25 -6.08
N LEU A 298 0.17 -27.03 -6.80
CA LEU A 298 -0.74 -28.03 -6.23
C LEU A 298 -0.02 -29.32 -5.82
N GLY A 299 1.01 -29.71 -6.56
CA GLY A 299 1.64 -31.01 -6.43
C GLY A 299 0.82 -32.15 -7.05
N PRO A 300 1.46 -33.31 -7.32
CA PRO A 300 0.86 -34.42 -8.07
C PRO A 300 -0.29 -35.09 -7.31
N GLU A 301 -0.20 -35.19 -5.98
CA GLU A 301 -1.23 -35.83 -5.15
C GLU A 301 -2.54 -35.02 -5.16
N THR A 302 -2.44 -33.69 -5.01
CA THR A 302 -3.59 -32.79 -5.04
C THR A 302 -4.25 -32.80 -6.40
N ILE A 303 -3.47 -32.73 -7.49
CA ILE A 303 -4.05 -32.83 -8.85
C ILE A 303 -4.79 -34.16 -9.02
N ALA A 304 -4.14 -35.28 -8.69
CA ALA A 304 -4.76 -36.60 -8.84
C ALA A 304 -6.02 -36.78 -7.97
N ALA A 305 -6.11 -36.08 -6.83
CA ALA A 305 -7.32 -36.05 -6.01
C ALA A 305 -8.44 -35.22 -6.67
N LEU A 306 -8.14 -34.02 -7.17
CA LEU A 306 -9.12 -33.15 -7.81
C LEU A 306 -9.62 -33.69 -9.15
N GLU A 307 -8.75 -34.34 -9.94
CA GLU A 307 -9.11 -34.91 -11.25
C GLU A 307 -10.12 -36.07 -11.17
N LYS A 308 -10.25 -36.72 -10.00
CA LYS A 308 -11.24 -37.77 -9.76
C LYS A 308 -12.63 -37.23 -9.42
N CYS A 309 -12.74 -35.92 -9.20
CA CYS A 309 -13.97 -35.27 -8.76
C CYS A 309 -14.81 -34.79 -9.96
N PRO A 310 -16.14 -34.66 -9.82
CA PRO A 310 -16.97 -33.96 -10.80
C PRO A 310 -16.41 -32.56 -11.08
N ARG A 311 -16.44 -32.13 -12.33
CA ARG A 311 -15.84 -30.86 -12.76
C ARG A 311 -16.78 -30.03 -13.63
N PHE A 312 -16.78 -28.72 -13.41
CA PHE A 312 -17.42 -27.73 -14.27
C PHE A 312 -16.38 -26.70 -14.71
N GLU A 313 -16.30 -26.44 -16.01
CA GLU A 313 -15.32 -25.51 -16.59
C GLU A 313 -16.01 -24.27 -17.14
N ILE A 314 -15.40 -23.09 -16.94
CA ILE A 314 -15.91 -21.82 -17.45
C ILE A 314 -14.85 -21.05 -18.25
N SER A 315 -15.23 -20.50 -19.40
CA SER A 315 -14.34 -19.77 -20.31
C SER A 315 -14.52 -18.24 -20.30
N GLY A 316 -15.49 -17.71 -19.55
CA GLY A 316 -15.79 -16.27 -19.52
C GLY A 316 -16.49 -15.80 -18.25
N GLU A 317 -17.31 -14.75 -18.38
CA GLU A 317 -18.18 -14.26 -17.31
C GLU A 317 -19.30 -15.28 -17.04
N PRO A 318 -19.55 -15.69 -15.78
CA PRO A 318 -20.56 -16.69 -15.45
C PRO A 318 -21.97 -16.18 -15.69
N THR A 319 -22.80 -16.98 -16.33
CA THR A 319 -24.22 -16.69 -16.54
C THR A 319 -25.09 -17.38 -15.48
N VAL A 320 -26.36 -16.97 -15.39
CA VAL A 320 -27.35 -17.70 -14.58
C VAL A 320 -27.55 -19.14 -15.06
N ASP A 321 -27.38 -19.41 -16.35
CA ASP A 321 -27.52 -20.76 -16.91
C ASP A 321 -26.31 -21.63 -16.54
N ASP A 322 -25.10 -21.07 -16.54
CA ASP A 322 -23.90 -21.75 -16.02
C ASP A 322 -24.08 -22.10 -14.54
N ALA A 323 -24.61 -21.16 -13.74
CA ALA A 323 -24.84 -21.38 -12.32
C ALA A 323 -25.86 -22.49 -12.06
N VAL A 324 -26.95 -22.56 -12.84
CA VAL A 324 -27.92 -23.66 -12.76
C VAL A 324 -27.28 -24.98 -13.19
N ALA A 325 -26.55 -25.01 -14.30
CA ALA A 325 -25.91 -26.24 -14.79
C ALA A 325 -24.86 -26.78 -13.80
N ALA A 326 -24.04 -25.92 -13.22
CA ALA A 326 -23.08 -26.29 -12.17
C ALA A 326 -23.80 -26.76 -10.89
N ALA A 327 -24.90 -26.12 -10.52
CA ALA A 327 -25.71 -26.52 -9.35
C ALA A 327 -26.31 -27.92 -9.51
N GLU A 328 -26.80 -28.28 -10.70
CA GLU A 328 -27.31 -29.63 -10.96
C GLU A 328 -26.24 -30.71 -10.75
N LEU A 329 -24.98 -30.45 -11.15
CA LEU A 329 -23.86 -31.35 -10.84
C LEU A 329 -23.53 -31.39 -9.34
N ALA A 330 -23.59 -30.23 -8.68
CA ALA A 330 -23.30 -30.11 -7.25
C ALA A 330 -24.32 -30.82 -6.35
N LYS A 331 -25.54 -31.12 -6.81
CA LYS A 331 -26.54 -31.91 -6.04
C LYS A 331 -26.04 -33.30 -5.65
N GLU A 332 -25.14 -33.88 -6.45
CA GLU A 332 -24.51 -35.19 -6.22
C GLU A 332 -23.14 -35.08 -5.52
N CYS A 333 -22.83 -33.91 -4.98
CA CYS A 333 -21.56 -33.56 -4.31
C CYS A 333 -21.83 -33.11 -2.86
N ASP A 334 -20.79 -33.17 -2.02
CA ASP A 334 -20.88 -32.76 -0.60
C ASP A 334 -20.30 -31.37 -0.33
N SER A 335 -19.64 -30.77 -1.33
CA SER A 335 -18.88 -29.54 -1.21
C SER A 335 -18.55 -28.98 -2.60
N VAL A 336 -17.97 -27.78 -2.66
CA VAL A 336 -17.46 -27.14 -3.88
C VAL A 336 -16.02 -26.68 -3.68
N VAL A 337 -15.14 -26.97 -4.63
CA VAL A 337 -13.82 -26.35 -4.76
C VAL A 337 -13.88 -25.39 -5.94
N ALA A 338 -13.86 -24.10 -5.67
CA ALA A 338 -13.82 -23.07 -6.70
C ALA A 338 -12.37 -22.61 -6.88
N MET A 339 -11.75 -22.96 -8.02
CA MET A 339 -10.34 -22.64 -8.30
C MET A 339 -10.22 -21.85 -9.60
N GLY A 340 -9.79 -20.59 -9.52
CA GLY A 340 -9.64 -19.76 -10.69
C GLY A 340 -9.62 -18.28 -10.39
N GLY A 341 -9.89 -17.46 -11.39
CA GLY A 341 -10.21 -16.04 -11.18
C GLY A 341 -11.66 -15.83 -10.73
N GLY A 342 -12.08 -14.57 -10.61
CA GLY A 342 -13.40 -14.18 -10.09
C GLY A 342 -14.57 -14.95 -10.70
N SER A 343 -14.57 -15.21 -12.02
CA SER A 343 -15.62 -15.99 -12.68
C SER A 343 -15.83 -17.39 -12.08
N ALA A 344 -14.75 -18.13 -11.83
CA ALA A 344 -14.84 -19.49 -11.29
C ALA A 344 -15.22 -19.47 -9.80
N LEU A 345 -14.70 -18.48 -9.06
CA LEU A 345 -15.02 -18.28 -7.64
C LEU A 345 -16.51 -17.95 -7.44
N ASP A 346 -17.03 -17.00 -8.21
CA ASP A 346 -18.43 -16.59 -8.15
C ASP A 346 -19.36 -17.72 -8.60
N LEU A 347 -19.02 -18.41 -9.69
CA LEU A 347 -19.78 -19.56 -10.17
C LEU A 347 -19.83 -20.68 -9.12
N GLY A 348 -18.70 -20.99 -8.47
CA GLY A 348 -18.65 -22.01 -7.42
C GLY A 348 -19.53 -21.66 -6.22
N LYS A 349 -19.49 -20.41 -5.75
CA LYS A 349 -20.37 -19.94 -4.67
C LYS A 349 -21.85 -19.99 -5.08
N ALA A 350 -22.18 -19.59 -6.31
CA ALA A 350 -23.54 -19.66 -6.82
C ALA A 350 -24.03 -21.12 -6.94
N ALA A 351 -23.19 -22.02 -7.47
CA ALA A 351 -23.50 -23.44 -7.59
C ALA A 351 -23.75 -24.09 -6.23
N ALA A 352 -22.92 -23.78 -5.21
CA ALA A 352 -23.11 -24.28 -3.84
C ALA A 352 -24.44 -23.83 -3.22
N ALA A 353 -24.83 -22.58 -3.45
CA ALA A 353 -26.10 -22.04 -2.96
C ALA A 353 -27.30 -22.63 -3.70
N LEU A 354 -27.24 -22.70 -5.02
CA LEU A 354 -28.33 -23.20 -5.85
C LEU A 354 -28.52 -24.71 -5.71
N ALA A 355 -27.46 -25.49 -5.49
CA ALA A 355 -27.56 -26.94 -5.29
C ALA A 355 -28.50 -27.31 -4.11
N THR A 356 -28.56 -26.45 -3.09
CA THR A 356 -29.38 -26.67 -1.89
C THR A 356 -30.70 -25.91 -1.90
N ASN A 357 -30.82 -24.84 -2.70
CA ASN A 357 -31.96 -23.92 -2.65
C ASN A 357 -32.83 -23.94 -3.91
N LEU A 358 -32.33 -24.35 -5.08
CA LEU A 358 -33.08 -24.34 -6.34
C LEU A 358 -34.23 -25.36 -6.32
N GLY A 359 -35.42 -24.93 -6.75
CA GLY A 359 -36.63 -25.77 -6.79
C GLY A 359 -37.29 -26.00 -5.44
N THR A 360 -36.77 -25.42 -4.36
CA THR A 360 -37.38 -25.47 -3.02
C THR A 360 -38.59 -24.54 -2.92
N ASP A 361 -39.51 -24.81 -2.00
CA ASP A 361 -40.67 -23.93 -1.80
C ASP A 361 -40.22 -22.57 -1.24
N LEU A 362 -40.52 -21.52 -1.99
CA LEU A 362 -40.28 -20.14 -1.61
C LEU A 362 -41.57 -19.34 -1.80
N ASP A 363 -42.29 -19.18 -0.70
CA ASP A 363 -43.58 -18.49 -0.63
C ASP A 363 -44.67 -19.19 -1.49
N GLY A 364 -44.73 -20.53 -1.42
CA GLY A 364 -45.76 -21.34 -2.07
C GLY A 364 -45.50 -21.67 -3.54
N LYS A 365 -44.29 -21.41 -4.04
CA LYS A 365 -43.85 -21.74 -5.41
C LYS A 365 -42.42 -22.30 -5.41
N PRO A 366 -42.08 -23.24 -6.30
CA PRO A 366 -40.71 -23.67 -6.50
C PRO A 366 -39.80 -22.50 -6.90
N SER A 367 -38.70 -22.31 -6.18
CA SER A 367 -37.73 -21.26 -6.45
C SER A 367 -37.02 -21.48 -7.79
N THR A 368 -36.72 -20.38 -8.49
CA THR A 368 -35.82 -20.36 -9.63
C THR A 368 -34.56 -19.57 -9.27
N VAL A 369 -33.52 -19.62 -10.10
CA VAL A 369 -32.32 -18.76 -9.91
C VAL A 369 -32.69 -17.27 -9.77
N TYR A 370 -33.71 -16.80 -10.50
CA TYR A 370 -34.19 -15.42 -10.43
C TYR A 370 -34.87 -15.07 -9.11
N ALA A 371 -35.19 -16.04 -8.25
CA ALA A 371 -35.63 -15.72 -6.90
C ALA A 371 -34.50 -15.05 -6.10
N TYR A 372 -33.24 -15.41 -6.36
CA TYR A 372 -32.08 -15.00 -5.54
C TYR A 372 -31.22 -13.90 -6.16
N VAL A 373 -31.30 -13.70 -7.48
CA VAL A 373 -30.53 -12.69 -8.20
C VAL A 373 -31.08 -11.28 -7.92
N GLU A 374 -30.24 -10.37 -7.46
CA GLU A 374 -30.58 -8.96 -7.19
C GLU A 374 -30.78 -8.15 -8.49
N ALA A 375 -31.58 -7.08 -8.44
CA ALA A 375 -31.88 -6.11 -9.52
C ALA A 375 -32.59 -6.66 -10.78
N VAL A 376 -32.29 -7.88 -11.21
CA VAL A 376 -32.89 -8.57 -12.36
C VAL A 376 -33.97 -9.58 -11.92
N GLY A 377 -33.87 -10.06 -10.68
CA GLY A 377 -34.77 -11.00 -10.04
C GLY A 377 -35.43 -10.44 -8.77
N GLU A 378 -35.91 -11.33 -7.91
CA GLU A 378 -36.63 -10.98 -6.68
C GLU A 378 -35.68 -10.65 -5.50
N GLY A 379 -34.39 -10.98 -5.58
CA GLY A 379 -33.40 -10.70 -4.53
C GLY A 379 -33.73 -11.30 -3.16
N LYS A 380 -34.42 -12.45 -3.13
CA LYS A 380 -34.81 -13.13 -1.90
C LYS A 380 -33.61 -13.79 -1.22
N ALA A 381 -33.70 -13.91 0.10
CA ALA A 381 -32.67 -14.54 0.91
C ALA A 381 -32.48 -16.03 0.58
N VAL A 382 -31.23 -16.48 0.58
CA VAL A 382 -30.85 -17.89 0.58
C VAL A 382 -31.20 -18.48 1.95
N ARG A 383 -32.20 -19.39 2.01
CA ARG A 383 -32.78 -19.88 3.28
C ARG A 383 -32.10 -21.16 3.78
N ILE A 384 -31.67 -22.02 2.87
CA ILE A 384 -30.99 -23.28 3.19
C ILE A 384 -29.48 -23.04 3.06
N ARG A 385 -28.70 -23.53 4.03
CA ARG A 385 -27.24 -23.35 4.04
C ARG A 385 -26.64 -23.93 2.74
N PRO A 386 -25.86 -23.15 1.97
CA PRO A 386 -25.12 -23.64 0.81
C PRO A 386 -24.18 -24.80 1.15
N LEU A 387 -23.78 -25.57 0.13
CA LEU A 387 -22.69 -26.54 0.28
C LEU A 387 -21.40 -25.84 0.74
N PRO A 388 -20.58 -26.46 1.60
CA PRO A 388 -19.27 -25.93 1.98
C PRO A 388 -18.43 -25.62 0.75
N THR A 389 -17.92 -24.39 0.65
CA THR A 389 -17.11 -23.94 -0.48
C THR A 389 -15.68 -23.66 -0.06
N VAL A 390 -14.70 -24.25 -0.75
CA VAL A 390 -13.28 -23.91 -0.64
C VAL A 390 -12.89 -23.07 -1.85
N ALA A 391 -12.52 -21.82 -1.60
CA ALA A 391 -12.15 -20.87 -2.65
C ALA A 391 -10.62 -20.79 -2.79
N VAL A 392 -10.12 -20.95 -4.01
CA VAL A 392 -8.70 -21.02 -4.34
C VAL A 392 -8.40 -20.04 -5.50
N PRO A 393 -8.11 -18.77 -5.22
CA PRO A 393 -7.85 -17.78 -6.25
C PRO A 393 -6.56 -18.10 -7.03
N THR A 394 -6.64 -17.99 -8.36
CA THR A 394 -5.47 -18.11 -9.26
C THR A 394 -5.14 -16.78 -9.94
N THR A 395 -5.80 -15.70 -9.52
CA THR A 395 -5.57 -14.32 -9.97
C THR A 395 -5.61 -13.42 -8.74
N ALA A 396 -4.73 -12.42 -8.69
CA ALA A 396 -4.71 -11.41 -7.64
C ALA A 396 -5.51 -10.17 -8.10
N GLY A 397 -6.83 -10.20 -7.92
CA GLY A 397 -7.70 -9.05 -8.22
C GLY A 397 -8.95 -9.00 -7.38
N THR A 398 -9.92 -9.86 -7.71
CA THR A 398 -11.31 -9.70 -7.28
C THR A 398 -11.57 -9.87 -5.77
N GLY A 399 -10.64 -10.52 -5.05
CA GLY A 399 -10.82 -10.87 -3.64
C GLY A 399 -12.07 -11.72 -3.35
N SER A 400 -12.66 -12.34 -4.39
CA SER A 400 -13.96 -13.02 -4.28
C SER A 400 -13.95 -14.19 -3.28
N GLU A 401 -12.78 -14.77 -3.03
CA GLU A 401 -12.55 -15.83 -2.03
C GLU A 401 -12.87 -15.40 -0.59
N VAL A 402 -12.96 -14.10 -0.30
CA VAL A 402 -13.34 -13.57 1.02
C VAL A 402 -14.64 -12.75 0.99
N THR A 403 -15.44 -12.86 -0.08
CA THR A 403 -16.72 -12.14 -0.20
C THR A 403 -17.93 -13.08 -0.25
N LYS A 404 -19.08 -12.53 0.15
CA LYS A 404 -20.38 -13.20 0.19
C LYS A 404 -21.23 -13.06 -1.09
N ASN A 405 -20.65 -12.48 -2.14
CA ASN A 405 -21.35 -12.16 -3.39
C ASN A 405 -20.90 -13.12 -4.49
N ALA A 406 -21.81 -13.51 -5.37
CA ALA A 406 -21.49 -14.14 -6.65
C ALA A 406 -22.08 -13.28 -7.77
N VAL A 407 -21.23 -12.69 -8.62
CA VAL A 407 -21.67 -11.87 -9.75
C VAL A 407 -21.92 -12.77 -10.96
N LEU A 408 -23.12 -12.69 -11.53
CA LEU A 408 -23.59 -13.46 -12.68
C LEU A 408 -24.13 -12.52 -13.76
N ARG A 409 -24.04 -12.93 -15.02
CA ARG A 409 -24.74 -12.29 -16.14
C ARG A 409 -26.15 -12.84 -16.26
N ALA A 410 -27.14 -11.94 -16.19
CA ALA A 410 -28.57 -12.25 -16.28
C ALA A 410 -29.27 -11.21 -17.15
N LYS A 411 -30.01 -11.65 -18.17
CA LYS A 411 -30.79 -10.78 -19.08
C LYS A 411 -30.00 -9.57 -19.60
N GLY A 412 -28.75 -9.79 -20.04
CA GLY A 412 -27.88 -8.75 -20.59
C GLY A 412 -27.29 -7.78 -19.55
N ARG A 413 -27.42 -8.06 -18.25
CA ARG A 413 -26.88 -7.22 -17.15
C ARG A 413 -26.03 -8.06 -16.20
N LYS A 414 -25.09 -7.42 -15.50
CA LYS A 414 -24.44 -8.02 -14.33
C LYS A 414 -25.36 -7.89 -13.12
N ALA A 415 -25.53 -8.97 -12.39
CA ALA A 415 -26.37 -9.05 -11.20
C ALA A 415 -25.72 -9.95 -10.17
N SER A 416 -25.96 -9.70 -8.87
CA SER A 416 -25.34 -10.47 -7.80
C SER A 416 -26.36 -11.42 -7.17
N MET A 417 -25.94 -12.63 -6.84
CA MET A 417 -26.48 -13.36 -5.69
C MET A 417 -25.67 -12.99 -4.46
N ARG A 418 -26.31 -12.84 -3.30
CA ARG A 418 -25.65 -12.40 -2.07
C ARG A 418 -26.35 -12.99 -0.86
N ALA A 419 -25.60 -13.63 0.03
CA ALA A 419 -26.06 -14.01 1.36
C ALA A 419 -24.86 -14.26 2.28
N ASP A 420 -24.96 -13.96 3.57
CA ASP A 420 -23.86 -14.21 4.53
C ASP A 420 -23.44 -15.70 4.54
N SER A 421 -24.39 -16.60 4.30
CA SER A 421 -24.16 -18.04 4.17
C SER A 421 -23.43 -18.46 2.89
N MET A 422 -23.20 -17.55 1.94
CA MET A 422 -22.41 -17.80 0.71
C MET A 422 -20.93 -17.47 0.88
N LEU A 423 -20.50 -16.96 2.05
CA LEU A 423 -19.08 -16.81 2.34
C LEU A 423 -18.39 -18.18 2.26
N PRO A 424 -17.23 -18.30 1.60
CA PRO A 424 -16.48 -19.56 1.59
C PRO A 424 -16.19 -20.09 2.99
N GLU A 425 -16.18 -21.41 3.13
CA GLU A 425 -15.83 -22.07 4.38
C GLU A 425 -14.32 -21.95 4.65
N VAL A 426 -13.51 -22.02 3.58
CA VAL A 426 -12.06 -21.81 3.59
C VAL A 426 -11.63 -21.04 2.34
N ALA A 427 -10.78 -20.03 2.49
CA ALA A 427 -10.05 -19.40 1.39
C ALA A 427 -8.56 -19.81 1.44
N VAL A 428 -8.06 -20.35 0.33
CA VAL A 428 -6.69 -20.89 0.18
C VAL A 428 -5.92 -20.02 -0.79
N VAL A 429 -5.11 -19.09 -0.27
CA VAL A 429 -4.38 -18.10 -1.07
C VAL A 429 -2.91 -18.50 -1.13
N ASP A 430 -2.52 -19.12 -2.26
CA ASP A 430 -1.13 -19.45 -2.57
C ASP A 430 -0.64 -18.57 -3.74
N PRO A 431 0.27 -17.60 -3.52
CA PRO A 431 0.76 -16.72 -4.58
C PRO A 431 1.33 -17.45 -5.79
N ARG A 432 1.85 -18.67 -5.63
CA ARG A 432 2.41 -19.47 -6.72
C ARG A 432 1.36 -19.85 -7.76
N LEU A 433 0.08 -19.91 -7.38
CA LEU A 433 -1.02 -20.14 -8.32
C LEU A 433 -1.21 -18.98 -9.31
N THR A 434 -0.68 -17.80 -9.00
CA THR A 434 -0.80 -16.58 -9.83
C THR A 434 0.36 -16.42 -10.81
N LEU A 435 1.45 -17.18 -10.69
CA LEU A 435 2.66 -17.05 -11.54
C LEU A 435 2.35 -17.23 -13.03
N SER A 436 1.42 -18.14 -13.35
CA SER A 436 0.98 -18.39 -14.73
C SER A 436 -0.06 -17.40 -15.24
N CYS A 437 -0.40 -16.34 -14.48
CA CYS A 437 -1.33 -15.30 -14.92
C CYS A 437 -0.67 -14.40 -15.98
N PRO A 438 -1.26 -14.23 -17.18
CA PRO A 438 -0.68 -13.38 -18.23
C PRO A 438 -0.48 -11.94 -17.78
N ALA A 439 0.53 -11.25 -18.34
CA ALA A 439 0.88 -9.86 -17.98
C ALA A 439 -0.31 -8.90 -18.09
N ARG A 440 -1.03 -8.93 -19.23
CA ARG A 440 -2.23 -8.10 -19.44
C ARG A 440 -3.34 -8.37 -18.42
N LEU A 441 -3.57 -9.64 -18.08
CA LEU A 441 -4.56 -9.97 -17.05
C LEU A 441 -4.10 -9.51 -15.67
N THR A 442 -2.81 -9.66 -15.38
CA THR A 442 -2.15 -9.20 -14.13
C THR A 442 -2.30 -7.69 -13.96
N ALA A 443 -2.13 -6.90 -15.02
CA ALA A 443 -2.35 -5.46 -14.99
C ALA A 443 -3.80 -5.12 -14.62
N HIS A 444 -4.78 -5.70 -15.34
CA HIS A 444 -6.19 -5.42 -15.09
C HIS A 444 -6.63 -5.83 -13.69
N VAL A 445 -6.31 -7.05 -13.26
CA VAL A 445 -6.74 -7.58 -11.96
C VAL A 445 -5.97 -6.92 -10.81
N GLY A 446 -4.71 -6.55 -11.01
CA GLY A 446 -3.93 -5.83 -10.00
C GLY A 446 -4.40 -4.39 -9.79
N LEU A 447 -4.83 -3.70 -10.84
CA LEU A 447 -5.46 -2.37 -10.73
C LEU A 447 -6.83 -2.45 -10.04
N ASP A 448 -7.60 -3.52 -10.31
CA ASP A 448 -8.83 -3.82 -9.58
C ASP A 448 -8.56 -4.02 -8.08
N ALA A 449 -7.55 -4.82 -7.72
CA ALA A 449 -7.13 -4.99 -6.33
C ALA A 449 -6.71 -3.66 -5.67
N LEU A 450 -5.95 -2.82 -6.37
CA LEU A 450 -5.59 -1.49 -5.87
C LEU A 450 -6.84 -0.63 -5.60
N CYS A 451 -7.76 -0.60 -6.56
CA CYS A 451 -9.02 0.12 -6.43
C CYS A 451 -9.86 -0.39 -5.25
N GLN A 452 -9.89 -1.71 -5.05
CA GLN A 452 -10.60 -2.37 -3.94
C GLN A 452 -9.93 -2.16 -2.58
N ASN A 453 -8.71 -1.62 -2.49
CA ASN A 453 -8.17 -1.12 -1.24
C ASN A 453 -8.45 0.39 -1.09
N LEU A 454 -8.30 1.15 -2.18
CA LEU A 454 -8.47 2.61 -2.18
C LEU A 454 -9.91 3.04 -1.89
N GLU A 455 -10.90 2.50 -2.61
CA GLU A 455 -12.30 2.95 -2.45
C GLU A 455 -12.87 2.67 -1.05
N PRO A 456 -12.69 1.48 -0.45
CA PRO A 456 -13.14 1.25 0.92
C PRO A 456 -12.37 2.12 1.93
N PHE A 457 -11.09 2.42 1.67
CA PHE A 457 -10.31 3.31 2.51
C PHE A 457 -10.88 4.73 2.49
N VAL A 458 -11.31 5.27 1.35
CA VAL A 458 -11.95 6.60 1.33
C VAL A 458 -13.47 6.54 1.50
N SER A 459 -14.04 5.39 1.87
CA SER A 459 -15.49 5.23 1.95
C SER A 459 -16.11 5.95 3.15
N CYS A 460 -17.34 6.42 2.99
CA CYS A 460 -18.19 6.85 4.11
C CYS A 460 -18.61 5.70 5.04
N MET A 461 -18.29 4.45 4.70
CA MET A 461 -18.52 3.24 5.49
C MET A 461 -17.21 2.62 6.02
N ALA A 462 -16.10 3.34 5.93
CA ALA A 462 -14.80 2.87 6.40
C ALA A 462 -14.82 2.56 7.91
N THR A 463 -14.04 1.57 8.32
CA THR A 463 -13.90 1.15 9.71
C THR A 463 -12.41 1.02 10.06
N PRO A 464 -12.00 1.12 11.33
CA PRO A 464 -10.59 0.99 11.70
C PRO A 464 -9.92 -0.30 11.20
N MET A 465 -10.68 -1.40 11.14
CA MET A 465 -10.18 -2.67 10.59
C MET A 465 -9.97 -2.61 9.08
N VAL A 466 -10.91 -2.01 8.35
CA VAL A 466 -10.77 -1.78 6.89
C VAL A 466 -9.59 -0.85 6.61
N ASP A 467 -9.43 0.20 7.41
CA ASP A 467 -8.33 1.15 7.25
C ASP A 467 -6.97 0.47 7.35
N ALA A 468 -6.78 -0.39 8.37
CA ALA A 468 -5.53 -1.09 8.60
C ALA A 468 -5.16 -2.00 7.43
N ILE A 469 -6.09 -2.82 6.95
CA ILE A 469 -5.82 -3.76 5.86
C ILE A 469 -5.68 -3.05 4.50
N ALA A 470 -6.47 -2.00 4.26
CA ALA A 470 -6.46 -1.27 3.00
C ALA A 470 -5.15 -0.48 2.82
N ARG A 471 -4.63 0.12 3.89
CA ARG A 471 -3.30 0.76 3.88
C ARG A 471 -2.21 -0.21 3.42
N GLU A 472 -2.15 -1.37 4.06
CA GLU A 472 -1.17 -2.41 3.74
C GLU A 472 -1.34 -2.91 2.30
N GLY A 473 -2.60 -3.12 1.85
CA GLY A 473 -2.89 -3.52 0.47
C GLY A 473 -2.47 -2.49 -0.57
N MET A 474 -2.70 -1.20 -0.33
CA MET A 474 -2.27 -0.11 -1.22
C MET A 474 -0.75 -0.06 -1.36
N VAL A 475 0.01 -0.14 -0.25
CA VAL A 475 1.48 -0.12 -0.29
C VAL A 475 2.03 -1.31 -1.08
N ARG A 476 1.47 -2.50 -0.88
CA ARG A 476 1.86 -3.71 -1.62
C ARG A 476 1.56 -3.61 -3.10
N ALA A 477 0.35 -3.17 -3.46
CA ALA A 477 -0.02 -2.97 -4.86
C ALA A 477 0.88 -1.92 -5.53
N ALA A 478 1.11 -0.78 -4.88
CA ALA A 478 1.89 0.32 -5.42
C ALA A 478 3.34 -0.07 -5.72
N ARG A 479 4.00 -0.82 -4.84
CA ARG A 479 5.40 -1.22 -5.02
C ARG A 479 5.59 -2.38 -6.01
N SER A 480 4.61 -3.28 -6.13
CA SER A 480 4.81 -4.59 -6.77
C SER A 480 4.05 -4.79 -8.08
N LEU A 481 3.05 -3.98 -8.40
CA LEU A 481 2.23 -4.21 -9.60
C LEU A 481 3.04 -4.11 -10.91
N ARG A 482 3.86 -3.06 -11.06
CA ARG A 482 4.73 -2.91 -12.24
C ARG A 482 5.71 -4.08 -12.39
N ALA A 483 6.31 -4.51 -11.28
CA ALA A 483 7.24 -5.63 -11.26
C ALA A 483 6.57 -6.95 -11.68
N ALA A 484 5.37 -7.26 -11.15
CA ALA A 484 4.64 -8.47 -11.50
C ALA A 484 4.16 -8.50 -12.96
N VAL A 485 3.87 -7.35 -13.56
CA VAL A 485 3.49 -7.25 -14.97
C VAL A 485 4.71 -7.38 -15.88
N ALA A 486 5.82 -6.72 -15.54
CA ALA A 486 7.08 -6.81 -16.28
C ALA A 486 7.71 -8.21 -16.21
N ASN A 487 7.63 -8.85 -15.04
CA ASN A 487 8.13 -10.20 -14.81
C ASN A 487 7.10 -11.04 -14.04
N GLY A 488 6.29 -11.81 -14.78
CA GLY A 488 5.26 -12.67 -14.19
C GLY A 488 5.77 -13.76 -13.26
N ALA A 489 7.07 -14.06 -13.26
CA ALA A 489 7.72 -15.04 -12.39
C ALA A 489 8.31 -14.43 -11.11
N ASP A 490 8.19 -13.11 -10.90
CA ASP A 490 8.61 -12.46 -9.66
C ASP A 490 7.70 -12.88 -8.49
N GLU A 491 8.12 -13.89 -7.73
CA GLU A 491 7.35 -14.42 -6.61
C GLU A 491 7.06 -13.38 -5.52
N ALA A 492 8.00 -12.46 -5.26
CA ALA A 492 7.80 -11.43 -4.23
C ALA A 492 6.71 -10.44 -4.67
N ALA A 493 6.75 -10.02 -5.94
CA ALA A 493 5.73 -9.15 -6.49
C ALA A 493 4.35 -9.83 -6.55
N ARG A 494 4.31 -11.13 -6.91
CA ARG A 494 3.06 -11.93 -6.92
C ARG A 494 2.49 -12.14 -5.52
N GLU A 495 3.34 -12.34 -4.52
CA GLU A 495 2.92 -12.43 -3.12
C GLU A 495 2.30 -11.13 -2.64
N ASP A 496 2.94 -10.00 -2.92
CA ASP A 496 2.40 -8.68 -2.60
C ASP A 496 1.05 -8.44 -3.25
N LEU A 497 0.90 -8.74 -4.55
CA LEU A 497 -0.38 -8.59 -5.22
C LEU A 497 -1.45 -9.54 -4.68
N SER A 498 -1.09 -10.78 -4.34
CA SER A 498 -2.04 -11.74 -3.76
C SER A 498 -2.55 -11.26 -2.40
N LEU A 499 -1.67 -10.70 -1.57
CA LEU A 499 -2.05 -10.08 -0.31
C LEU A 499 -2.86 -8.79 -0.52
N ALA A 500 -2.48 -7.94 -1.48
CA ALA A 500 -3.24 -6.74 -1.82
C ALA A 500 -4.66 -7.08 -2.28
N SER A 501 -4.83 -8.12 -3.11
CA SER A 501 -6.15 -8.59 -3.55
C SER A 501 -6.96 -9.18 -2.38
N LEU A 502 -6.34 -9.98 -1.52
CA LEU A 502 -6.98 -10.52 -0.33
C LEU A 502 -7.48 -9.40 0.60
N PHE A 503 -6.64 -8.39 0.85
CA PHE A 503 -7.01 -7.24 1.67
C PHE A 503 -8.08 -6.37 1.00
N GLY A 504 -8.04 -6.20 -0.32
CA GLY A 504 -9.09 -5.54 -1.08
C GLY A 504 -10.43 -6.27 -0.97
N GLY A 505 -10.43 -7.60 -1.06
CA GLY A 505 -11.62 -8.43 -0.84
C GLY A 505 -12.21 -8.28 0.56
N PHE A 506 -11.37 -8.24 1.59
CA PHE A 506 -11.83 -7.96 2.96
C PHE A 506 -12.35 -6.53 3.10
N ALA A 507 -11.67 -5.55 2.52
CA ALA A 507 -12.04 -4.15 2.60
C ALA A 507 -13.42 -3.92 1.96
N LEU A 508 -13.62 -4.41 0.73
CA LEU A 508 -14.87 -4.25 0.00
C LEU A 508 -16.05 -4.99 0.65
N ALA A 509 -15.78 -6.15 1.28
CA ALA A 509 -16.80 -6.93 1.96
C ALA A 509 -17.35 -6.21 3.20
N ASN A 510 -16.55 -5.34 3.82
CA ASN A 510 -16.86 -4.72 5.11
C ASN A 510 -17.06 -3.19 5.06
N ALA A 511 -16.69 -2.49 3.97
CA ALA A 511 -16.88 -1.04 3.82
C ALA A 511 -17.43 -0.59 2.46
N LYS A 512 -18.00 -1.51 1.66
CA LYS A 512 -18.46 -1.24 0.28
C LYS A 512 -17.33 -0.67 -0.59
N LEU A 513 -17.69 -0.07 -1.72
CA LEU A 513 -16.83 0.49 -2.76
C LEU A 513 -17.32 1.90 -3.08
N GLY A 514 -16.89 2.49 -4.19
CA GLY A 514 -17.26 3.84 -4.59
C GLY A 514 -17.73 3.94 -6.05
N ALA A 515 -17.56 5.13 -6.61
CA ALA A 515 -18.01 5.45 -7.96
C ALA A 515 -17.23 4.71 -9.07
N VAL A 516 -15.97 4.30 -8.85
CA VAL A 516 -15.20 3.51 -9.83
C VAL A 516 -15.93 2.21 -10.12
N HIS A 517 -16.25 1.43 -9.08
CA HIS A 517 -17.01 0.19 -9.24
C HIS A 517 -18.47 0.44 -9.61
N GLY A 518 -19.03 1.61 -9.28
CA GLY A 518 -20.34 2.06 -9.75
C GLY A 518 -20.40 2.10 -11.29
N PHE A 519 -19.47 2.82 -11.91
CA PHE A 519 -19.35 2.88 -13.36
C PHE A 519 -18.95 1.53 -13.96
N ALA A 520 -17.93 0.86 -13.41
CA ALA A 520 -17.43 -0.41 -13.96
C ALA A 520 -18.51 -1.52 -13.97
N GLY A 521 -19.42 -1.54 -12.99
CA GLY A 521 -20.55 -2.45 -12.97
C GLY A 521 -21.57 -2.17 -14.09
N VAL A 522 -21.89 -0.89 -14.33
CA VAL A 522 -22.80 -0.46 -15.40
C VAL A 522 -22.20 -0.73 -16.78
N LEU A 523 -20.97 -0.28 -17.00
CA LEU A 523 -20.24 -0.44 -18.26
C LEU A 523 -19.99 -1.92 -18.57
N GLY A 524 -19.56 -2.73 -17.61
CA GLY A 524 -19.34 -4.17 -17.81
C GLY A 524 -20.64 -4.97 -18.01
N GLY A 525 -21.79 -4.38 -17.68
CA GLY A 525 -23.10 -4.89 -18.05
C GLY A 525 -23.44 -4.61 -19.52
N ALA A 526 -23.22 -3.37 -19.96
CA ALA A 526 -23.58 -2.87 -21.30
C ALA A 526 -22.59 -3.26 -22.41
N TYR A 527 -21.30 -3.32 -22.08
CA TYR A 527 -20.19 -3.57 -23.01
C TYR A 527 -19.44 -4.85 -22.63
N ASP A 528 -18.79 -5.47 -23.62
CA ASP A 528 -17.92 -6.64 -23.41
C ASP A 528 -16.50 -6.18 -23.02
N ALA A 529 -16.42 -5.44 -21.91
CA ALA A 529 -15.18 -4.86 -21.40
C ALA A 529 -14.75 -5.55 -20.08
N PRO A 530 -13.46 -5.92 -19.93
CA PRO A 530 -12.96 -6.53 -18.70
C PRO A 530 -13.13 -5.61 -17.49
N HIS A 531 -13.67 -6.13 -16.38
CA HIS A 531 -13.98 -5.34 -15.18
C HIS A 531 -12.79 -4.53 -14.65
N GLY A 532 -11.63 -5.17 -14.45
CA GLY A 532 -10.45 -4.48 -13.94
C GLY A 532 -9.89 -3.41 -14.87
N ALA A 533 -10.08 -3.56 -16.18
CA ALA A 533 -9.70 -2.52 -17.16
C ALA A 533 -10.64 -1.30 -17.08
N LEU A 534 -11.94 -1.52 -16.86
CA LEU A 534 -12.88 -0.44 -16.59
C LEU A 534 -12.51 0.29 -15.28
N CYS A 535 -12.27 -0.45 -14.19
CA CYS A 535 -11.85 0.13 -12.91
C CYS A 535 -10.58 0.99 -13.07
N ALA A 536 -9.59 0.49 -13.80
CA ALA A 536 -8.36 1.21 -14.12
C ALA A 536 -8.60 2.54 -14.85
N ALA A 537 -9.37 2.52 -15.94
CA ALA A 537 -9.65 3.72 -16.74
C ALA A 537 -10.42 4.81 -15.96
N LEU A 538 -11.18 4.42 -14.95
CA LEU A 538 -12.00 5.30 -14.13
C LEU A 538 -11.31 5.78 -12.83
N LEU A 539 -10.22 5.12 -12.42
CA LEU A 539 -9.62 5.31 -11.10
C LEU A 539 -9.15 6.75 -10.86
N ALA A 540 -8.31 7.29 -11.74
CA ALA A 540 -7.81 8.65 -11.60
C ALA A 540 -8.90 9.73 -11.80
N PRO A 541 -9.79 9.66 -12.81
CA PRO A 541 -10.91 10.59 -12.95
C PRO A 541 -11.82 10.66 -11.71
N VAL A 542 -12.21 9.51 -11.13
CA VAL A 542 -13.03 9.46 -9.92
C VAL A 542 -12.25 10.02 -8.72
N PHE A 543 -10.97 9.69 -8.57
CA PHE A 543 -10.12 10.22 -7.51
C PHE A 543 -10.11 11.76 -7.53
N ARG A 544 -9.89 12.36 -8.70
CA ARG A 544 -9.91 13.82 -8.86
C ARG A 544 -11.26 14.44 -8.54
N ALA A 545 -12.35 13.84 -9.04
CA ALA A 545 -13.68 14.37 -8.80
C ALA A 545 -14.05 14.36 -7.31
N ASN A 546 -13.71 13.28 -6.59
CA ASN A 546 -13.91 13.21 -5.14
C ASN A 546 -13.12 14.29 -4.40
N VAL A 547 -11.83 14.46 -4.73
CA VAL A 547 -10.97 15.50 -4.14
C VAL A 547 -11.51 16.90 -4.42
N ALA A 548 -11.88 17.19 -5.67
CA ALA A 548 -12.41 18.49 -6.06
C ALA A 548 -13.72 18.82 -5.33
N LYS A 549 -14.62 17.84 -5.21
CA LYS A 549 -15.89 17.99 -4.48
C LYS A 549 -15.66 18.23 -2.99
N LEU A 550 -14.71 17.52 -2.38
CA LEU A 550 -14.32 17.74 -0.97
C LEU A 550 -13.75 19.15 -0.78
N GLN A 551 -12.86 19.60 -1.67
CA GLN A 551 -12.27 20.94 -1.61
C GLN A 551 -13.32 22.06 -1.70
N GLN A 552 -14.36 21.87 -2.52
CA GLN A 552 -15.48 22.83 -2.62
C GLN A 552 -16.35 22.88 -1.35
N GLN A 553 -16.27 21.85 -0.50
CA GLN A 553 -17.08 21.70 0.72
C GLN A 553 -16.29 21.95 2.02
N LEU A 554 -15.01 22.36 1.92
CA LEU A 554 -14.13 22.52 3.09
C LEU A 554 -14.59 23.60 4.07
N ASP A 555 -15.22 24.66 3.59
CA ASP A 555 -15.67 25.78 4.44
C ASP A 555 -16.92 25.41 5.27
N ASP A 556 -17.56 24.26 5.00
CA ASP A 556 -18.87 23.91 5.53
C ASP A 556 -18.83 22.88 6.69
N ASP A 557 -17.74 22.11 6.88
CA ASP A 557 -17.75 20.92 7.78
C ASP A 557 -16.34 20.33 8.07
N ASP A 558 -15.97 20.21 9.36
CA ASP A 558 -14.69 19.62 9.83
C ASP A 558 -14.51 18.16 9.36
N ASP A 559 -15.60 17.39 9.16
CA ASP A 559 -15.55 16.00 8.70
C ASP A 559 -15.05 15.90 7.24
N LYS A 560 -15.21 16.97 6.44
CA LYS A 560 -14.70 17.03 5.05
C LYS A 560 -13.20 17.21 5.00
N GLY A 561 -12.64 17.97 5.94
CA GLY A 561 -11.19 18.08 6.13
C GLY A 561 -10.56 16.72 6.41
N ALA A 562 -11.15 15.97 7.36
CA ALA A 562 -10.69 14.63 7.70
C ALA A 562 -10.77 13.65 6.52
N LEU A 563 -11.82 13.70 5.69
CA LEU A 563 -11.91 12.89 4.47
C LEU A 563 -10.85 13.30 3.43
N LEU A 564 -10.57 14.58 3.26
CA LEU A 564 -9.53 15.06 2.34
C LEU A 564 -8.13 14.60 2.80
N ASP A 565 -7.86 14.58 4.11
CA ASP A 565 -6.61 14.06 4.67
C ASP A 565 -6.40 12.57 4.34
N ARG A 566 -7.47 11.78 4.21
CA ARG A 566 -7.37 10.39 3.75
C ARG A 566 -6.90 10.32 2.30
N PHE A 567 -7.33 11.24 1.42
CA PHE A 567 -6.79 11.31 0.05
C PHE A 567 -5.32 11.74 0.01
N VAL A 568 -4.88 12.62 0.92
CA VAL A 568 -3.46 12.95 1.11
C VAL A 568 -2.69 11.70 1.53
N GLU A 569 -3.22 10.94 2.50
CA GLU A 569 -2.61 9.69 2.94
C GLU A 569 -2.49 8.67 1.80
N VAL A 570 -3.55 8.47 1.01
CA VAL A 570 -3.49 7.61 -0.18
C VAL A 570 -2.37 8.06 -1.12
N SER A 571 -2.29 9.36 -1.45
CA SER A 571 -1.22 9.88 -2.31
C SER A 571 0.18 9.56 -1.78
N ARG A 572 0.39 9.70 -0.47
CA ARG A 572 1.67 9.39 0.17
C ARG A 572 1.98 7.90 0.09
N LEU A 573 1.01 7.04 0.37
CA LEU A 573 1.18 5.58 0.33
C LEU A 573 1.49 5.09 -1.09
N LEU A 574 0.84 5.64 -2.11
CA LEU A 574 1.03 5.22 -3.50
C LEU A 574 2.36 5.72 -4.08
N THR A 575 2.71 6.98 -3.81
CA THR A 575 3.92 7.60 -4.36
C THR A 575 5.19 7.29 -3.56
N GLY A 576 5.05 6.88 -2.31
CA GLY A 576 6.15 6.80 -1.35
C GLY A 576 6.68 8.17 -0.89
N SER A 577 6.01 9.26 -1.26
CA SER A 577 6.44 10.63 -0.93
C SER A 577 5.57 11.24 0.16
N ASN A 578 6.16 11.60 1.30
CA ASN A 578 5.47 12.25 2.42
C ASN A 578 4.94 13.66 2.08
N THR A 579 5.41 14.27 0.99
CA THR A 579 4.91 15.57 0.52
C THR A 579 3.88 15.45 -0.59
N ALA A 580 3.51 14.23 -0.99
CA ALA A 580 2.55 14.02 -2.05
C ALA A 580 1.18 14.61 -1.68
N THR A 581 0.68 15.43 -2.59
CA THR A 581 -0.65 16.00 -2.55
C THR A 581 -1.66 15.04 -3.22
N PRO A 582 -2.97 15.25 -3.05
CA PRO A 582 -3.99 14.55 -3.84
C PRO A 582 -3.77 14.69 -5.36
N ALA A 583 -3.24 15.82 -5.83
CA ALA A 583 -2.88 16.00 -7.24
C ALA A 583 -1.76 15.03 -7.67
N ASP A 584 -0.72 14.88 -6.86
CA ASP A 584 0.39 13.95 -7.13
C ASP A 584 -0.09 12.49 -7.15
N GLY A 585 -1.00 12.12 -6.23
CA GLY A 585 -1.63 10.80 -6.22
C GLY A 585 -2.43 10.52 -7.48
N ALA A 586 -3.22 11.50 -7.95
CA ALA A 586 -3.96 11.35 -9.20
C ALA A 586 -3.02 11.17 -10.41
N VAL A 587 -1.94 11.94 -10.50
CA VAL A 587 -0.91 11.79 -11.56
C VAL A 587 -0.23 10.43 -11.47
N TRP A 588 0.07 9.95 -10.27
CA TRP A 588 0.67 8.62 -10.08
C TRP A 588 -0.26 7.50 -10.55
N LEU A 589 -1.57 7.62 -10.28
CA LEU A 589 -2.58 6.66 -10.75
C LEU A 589 -2.67 6.64 -12.27
N GLU A 590 -2.65 7.81 -12.93
CA GLU A 590 -2.61 7.88 -14.40
C GLU A 590 -1.36 7.26 -14.98
N ALA A 591 -0.18 7.61 -14.43
CA ALA A 591 1.09 7.05 -14.87
C ALA A 591 1.10 5.52 -14.69
N LEU A 592 0.50 5.00 -13.62
CA LEU A 592 0.36 3.55 -13.44
C LEU A 592 -0.53 2.91 -14.52
N VAL A 593 -1.65 3.52 -14.87
CA VAL A 593 -2.54 3.01 -15.93
C VAL A 593 -1.84 3.03 -17.30
N GLU A 594 -1.09 4.10 -17.58
CA GLU A 594 -0.28 4.26 -18.80
C GLU A 594 0.87 3.26 -18.86
N ASP A 595 1.67 3.13 -17.79
CA ASP A 595 2.79 2.20 -17.69
C ASP A 595 2.37 0.73 -17.90
N LEU A 596 1.11 0.42 -17.57
CA LEU A 596 0.53 -0.91 -17.68
C LEU A 596 -0.24 -1.14 -19.00
N ASP A 597 -0.19 -0.18 -19.92
CA ASP A 597 -0.82 -0.23 -21.25
C ASP A 597 -2.32 -0.57 -21.20
N VAL A 598 -3.03 0.02 -20.22
CA VAL A 598 -4.47 -0.18 -20.09
C VAL A 598 -5.23 0.82 -20.98
N PRO A 599 -6.07 0.36 -21.92
CA PRO A 599 -6.79 1.26 -22.81
C PRO A 599 -7.84 2.13 -22.10
N GLY A 600 -8.08 3.34 -22.62
CA GLY A 600 -9.19 4.19 -22.18
C GLY A 600 -10.57 3.67 -22.57
N LEU A 601 -11.63 4.29 -22.05
CA LEU A 601 -13.00 3.77 -22.18
C LEU A 601 -13.50 3.67 -23.62
N ARG A 602 -13.10 4.58 -24.53
CA ARG A 602 -13.48 4.48 -25.95
C ARG A 602 -13.04 3.17 -26.57
N VAL A 603 -11.81 2.74 -26.30
CA VAL A 603 -11.25 1.50 -26.83
C VAL A 603 -11.90 0.29 -26.15
N LEU A 604 -12.03 0.33 -24.82
CA LEU A 604 -12.64 -0.76 -24.06
C LEU A 604 -14.10 -1.01 -24.44
N CYS A 605 -14.87 0.04 -24.70
CA CYS A 605 -16.28 -0.04 -25.01
C CYS A 605 -16.58 -0.17 -26.52
N ALA A 606 -15.56 -0.03 -27.39
CA ALA A 606 -15.68 -0.28 -28.83
C ALA A 606 -15.55 -1.77 -29.20
N ALA A 607 -15.00 -2.62 -28.32
CA ALA A 607 -14.78 -4.04 -28.57
C ALA A 607 -16.12 -4.78 -28.73
N ARG A 608 -16.60 -4.91 -29.97
CA ARG A 608 -17.82 -5.62 -30.36
C ARG A 608 -17.65 -7.12 -30.13
N GLY A 609 -18.04 -7.60 -28.94
CA GLY A 609 -17.92 -9.00 -28.53
C GLY A 609 -19.14 -9.62 -27.85
N GLY A 610 -20.35 -9.02 -27.94
CA GLY A 610 -21.60 -9.71 -27.55
C GLY A 610 -22.59 -8.92 -26.69
N GLY A 611 -22.26 -7.70 -26.25
CA GLY A 611 -23.21 -6.74 -25.68
C GLY A 611 -23.65 -5.73 -26.74
N GLY A 612 -24.96 -5.54 -26.92
CA GLY A 612 -25.53 -4.57 -27.85
C GLY A 612 -25.37 -3.10 -27.42
N GLY A 613 -24.21 -2.72 -26.87
CA GLY A 613 -23.94 -1.37 -26.38
C GLY A 613 -23.99 -0.34 -27.51
N GLU A 614 -24.74 0.74 -27.28
CA GLU A 614 -24.76 1.91 -28.15
C GLU A 614 -23.41 2.65 -28.11
N ASN A 615 -23.17 3.52 -29.08
CA ASN A 615 -21.93 4.29 -29.16
C ASN A 615 -21.70 5.06 -27.85
N ILE A 616 -20.60 4.81 -27.14
CA ILE A 616 -20.35 5.43 -25.83
C ILE A 616 -20.19 6.95 -25.90
N ASP A 617 -19.84 7.49 -27.08
CA ASP A 617 -19.74 8.94 -27.31
C ASP A 617 -21.11 9.62 -27.55
N ASP A 618 -22.22 8.87 -27.61
CA ASP A 618 -23.57 9.42 -27.78
C ASP A 618 -24.11 10.01 -26.46
N ASP A 619 -24.64 11.24 -26.50
CA ASP A 619 -25.10 11.94 -25.30
C ASP A 619 -26.25 11.24 -24.57
N GLN A 620 -27.14 10.54 -25.29
CA GLN A 620 -28.22 9.77 -24.66
C GLN A 620 -27.66 8.52 -23.96
N THR A 621 -26.67 7.87 -24.56
CA THR A 621 -25.94 6.76 -23.96
C THR A 621 -25.20 7.19 -22.70
N LEU A 622 -24.48 8.32 -22.74
CA LEU A 622 -23.79 8.90 -21.57
C LEU A 622 -24.77 9.20 -20.44
N ALA A 623 -25.90 9.85 -20.73
CA ALA A 623 -26.92 10.16 -19.74
C ALA A 623 -27.51 8.89 -19.09
N ALA A 624 -27.71 7.83 -19.88
CA ALA A 624 -28.17 6.54 -19.36
C ALA A 624 -27.14 5.88 -18.42
N ILE A 625 -25.86 5.91 -18.78
CA ILE A 625 -24.76 5.38 -17.95
C ILE A 625 -24.65 6.17 -16.64
N VAL A 626 -24.71 7.49 -16.70
CA VAL A 626 -24.67 8.37 -15.51
C VAL A 626 -25.85 8.06 -14.58
N SER A 627 -27.07 8.00 -15.11
CA SER A 627 -28.28 7.69 -14.33
C SER A 627 -28.21 6.31 -13.67
N ALA A 628 -27.74 5.30 -14.41
CA ALA A 628 -27.56 3.95 -13.87
C ALA A 628 -26.45 3.89 -12.81
N THR A 629 -25.36 4.65 -12.99
CA THR A 629 -24.24 4.71 -12.05
C THR A 629 -24.64 5.39 -10.74
N ALA A 630 -25.45 6.46 -10.80
CA ALA A 630 -25.99 7.13 -9.63
C ALA A 630 -26.86 6.19 -8.75
N GLN A 631 -27.50 5.20 -9.37
CA GLN A 631 -28.33 4.21 -8.66
C GLN A 631 -27.57 2.94 -8.24
N ALA A 632 -26.32 2.77 -8.69
CA ALA A 632 -25.55 1.56 -8.43
C ALA A 632 -25.25 1.38 -6.94
N SER A 633 -25.32 0.13 -6.46
CA SER A 633 -25.11 -0.19 -5.04
C SER A 633 -23.70 0.18 -4.55
N SER A 634 -22.69 0.04 -5.43
CA SER A 634 -21.29 0.40 -5.14
C SER A 634 -21.12 1.90 -4.90
N THR A 635 -21.74 2.75 -5.72
CA THR A 635 -21.66 4.23 -5.60
C THR A 635 -22.12 4.75 -4.24
N LYS A 636 -22.99 4.01 -3.54
CA LYS A 636 -23.49 4.38 -2.20
C LYS A 636 -22.41 4.42 -1.12
N GLY A 637 -21.23 3.83 -1.34
CA GLY A 637 -20.09 3.91 -0.41
C GLY A 637 -19.11 5.04 -0.74
N ASN A 638 -19.35 5.85 -1.78
CA ASN A 638 -18.45 6.93 -2.17
C ASN A 638 -18.34 8.00 -1.04
N PRO A 639 -17.15 8.59 -0.78
CA PRO A 639 -16.93 9.56 0.31
C PRO A 639 -17.85 10.78 0.27
N VAL A 640 -18.22 11.19 -0.94
CA VAL A 640 -19.02 12.36 -1.22
C VAL A 640 -20.17 12.01 -2.15
N HIS A 641 -21.26 12.77 -2.04
CA HIS A 641 -22.33 12.67 -3.02
C HIS A 641 -21.88 13.31 -4.34
N LEU A 642 -21.79 12.49 -5.39
CA LEU A 642 -21.55 12.92 -6.77
C LEU A 642 -22.89 13.04 -7.48
N ASP A 643 -23.24 14.25 -7.91
CA ASP A 643 -24.45 14.49 -8.69
C ASP A 643 -24.28 14.07 -10.16
N HIS A 644 -25.33 14.23 -10.98
CA HIS A 644 -25.29 13.81 -12.38
C HIS A 644 -24.24 14.58 -13.18
N ALA A 645 -23.98 15.86 -12.86
CA ALA A 645 -22.97 16.65 -13.56
C ALA A 645 -21.56 16.20 -13.18
N ASP A 646 -21.33 15.88 -11.90
CA ASP A 646 -20.06 15.31 -11.44
C ASP A 646 -19.77 13.97 -12.16
N LEU A 647 -20.76 13.07 -12.19
CA LEU A 647 -20.66 11.76 -12.82
C LEU A 647 -20.45 11.86 -14.35
N GLU A 648 -21.14 12.78 -15.02
CA GLU A 648 -20.92 13.02 -16.45
C GLU A 648 -19.50 13.54 -16.72
N SER A 649 -18.99 14.45 -15.88
CA SER A 649 -17.63 14.97 -16.00
C SER A 649 -16.58 13.86 -15.84
N ILE A 650 -16.76 12.96 -14.87
CA ILE A 650 -15.90 11.78 -14.67
C ILE A 650 -15.90 10.90 -15.92
N LEU A 651 -17.09 10.57 -16.43
CA LEU A 651 -17.23 9.68 -17.58
C LEU A 651 -16.57 10.28 -18.82
N ARG A 652 -16.76 11.58 -19.07
CA ARG A 652 -16.13 12.29 -20.18
C ARG A 652 -14.60 12.39 -20.04
N ALA A 653 -14.09 12.52 -18.81
CA ALA A 653 -12.64 12.53 -18.57
C ALA A 653 -11.99 11.15 -18.79
N ALA A 654 -12.74 10.06 -18.62
CA ALA A 654 -12.27 8.69 -18.83
C ALA A 654 -12.40 8.20 -20.29
N LEU A 655 -13.05 8.97 -21.17
CA LEU A 655 -13.21 8.70 -22.60
C LEU A 655 -12.04 9.24 -23.41
#